data_AF-A0A4Y9ADN0-F1
#
_entry.id   AF-A0A4Y9ADN0-F1
#
_cell.length_a   1.000
_cell.length_b   1.000
_cell.length_c   1.000
_cell.angle_alpha   90.00
_cell.angle_beta   90.00
_cell.angle_gamma   90.00
#
_symmetry.space_group_name_H-M   'P 1'
#
loop_
_entity.id
_entity.type
_entity.pdbx_description
1 polymer ?
#
loop_
_entity_poly.entity_id
_entity_poly.type
_entity_poly.pdbx_seq_one_letter_code
_entity_poly.pdbx_strand_id
1 'polypeptide(L)'
;MASGIDGNIPFDGIQGDITDQVTNMEVSGENPPSEVKEKLIDRDATTKWLTFEDTATIQFELEKPDAVVKYALTSGNDFPGRDPRNWKLAGSNDGENWTTLDTREDQEFSDRYERKVYEFGNTEEYQYYRLSITKNSGDSAIQLAELAISNGVDVPEPPASDMKSKLGNGPSSTYNAKANVGWTGKNTISYEGSHLPDGRAYSYNKILDVDIEVTADTALSYYIFPSFTDKEQTNYASTYASVDLAFADGTYLHDLEVQDQHGIKLDPQSQGDSKTLYANQWNFKNADIGSVAEGKTIKRILVAYENPKGPATFKGHVDDIKIDGNPVTKTYDNYTDYVNTLRGTQSNGTFSRGNNFPAVAVPHGFNFWTPVTNAGSNWIYSYHESNNDDNLPELQAFALSHETSPWMGDRQTFQVMPSDAEGKPNANRGERALAFKHENESAKAHYYGVTFENGIKTEMTPTDHAAMMKFTFKDDNANILFDNVSNNGGITLNPENGTITGYTDQKSGLSTGATRMFVYAAFDNPVTDSGKLTGEGRDNVSAYYKFDTADDKEVTMKIATSLISVEQAKKNLEQEMSAEDTFDTVRHRAENKWNDLLGKIEVEGATEDQLTTLYSNMYRLFLYPNSAYENVGTAENPVFKHADQLALNPCTSSTPTETCTAVKDGKIYVNNGFWDTYRTTWPAYSLLTPEKTGEMIDGFVQQYKDGGWISRWSSPGYANLMVGTSANIAFADAYLKGVTNFDVDAFYQSAVKDASVAPPNDNVGRKGMETSIFDGYTNTSTGEGMSWALDGYINDFGIAQLAKALDKGEDYQYFLSRAQNYDNMFNPEIGFFNGRKPSGEWRSTPDSFNPAEWGHDYTETNAWNMAFHAPQDGQGLANLYGGKKGLEDKLDEFFSTPETAAYPGSYGGLIHEMREARDVRMGMYGHSNQPAHHIAYMYNDAGTPWKTQEKVREVLDRLYIGSEIGQGYAGDEDNGEMSAWYIFSALGALDRSISKNPASFHYNLFLCKKMEMI
;
A
#
# COMPACT_ATOMS: atom_id res chain seq x y z
N MET A 1 7.03 8.62 37.26
CA MET A 1 8.48 8.70 37.59
C MET A 1 9.14 9.36 36.39
N ALA A 2 9.98 10.37 36.55
CA ALA A 2 10.61 11.04 35.41
C ALA A 2 12.02 11.54 35.72
N SER A 3 12.83 11.69 34.67
CA SER A 3 14.16 12.31 34.72
C SER A 3 14.52 12.86 33.34
N GLY A 4 14.95 14.12 33.27
CA GLY A 4 15.41 14.75 32.02
C GLY A 4 14.30 15.07 31.01
N ILE A 5 13.03 15.00 31.44
CA ILE A 5 11.86 15.28 30.60
C ILE A 5 11.22 16.60 31.05
N ASP A 6 10.76 17.38 30.08
CA ASP A 6 9.80 18.45 30.25
C ASP A 6 8.53 18.10 29.48
N GLY A 7 7.37 18.05 30.13
CA GLY A 7 6.09 17.76 29.47
C GLY A 7 5.61 18.85 28.51
N ASN A 8 6.34 19.94 28.37
CA ASN A 8 6.13 20.90 27.30
C ASN A 8 6.96 20.49 26.08
N ILE A 9 6.33 20.39 24.91
CA ILE A 9 7.04 20.50 23.64
C ILE A 9 7.49 21.97 23.53
N PRO A 10 8.74 22.28 23.12
CA PRO A 10 9.26 23.63 23.08
C PRO A 10 8.31 24.44 22.23
N PHE A 11 7.85 25.51 22.84
CA PHE A 11 6.67 26.22 22.41
C PHE A 11 6.90 26.88 21.05
N ASP A 12 6.30 26.33 20.00
CA ASP A 12 6.15 27.03 18.73
C ASP A 12 4.85 27.83 18.78
N GLY A 13 4.74 28.81 19.67
CA GLY A 13 3.69 29.83 19.62
C GLY A 13 4.24 31.21 19.99
N ILE A 14 3.36 32.15 20.33
CA ILE A 14 3.78 33.52 20.67
C ILE A 14 3.72 33.81 22.16
N GLN A 15 4.63 34.66 22.64
CA GLN A 15 4.66 35.10 24.03
C GLN A 15 3.27 35.58 24.54
N GLY A 16 2.76 35.00 25.63
CA GLY A 16 1.43 35.27 26.20
C GLY A 16 0.27 34.55 25.50
N ASP A 17 0.56 33.41 24.84
CA ASP A 17 -0.40 32.64 24.04
C ASP A 17 -1.62 32.19 24.83
N ILE A 18 -2.80 32.37 24.21
CA ILE A 18 -4.10 31.95 24.72
C ILE A 18 -4.89 31.17 23.67
N THR A 19 -4.22 30.61 22.66
CA THR A 19 -4.84 29.83 21.58
C THR A 19 -5.53 28.57 22.12
N ASP A 20 -5.06 28.03 23.24
CA ASP A 20 -5.73 26.93 23.94
C ASP A 20 -7.05 27.31 24.61
N GLN A 21 -7.36 28.61 24.71
CA GLN A 21 -8.69 29.07 25.14
C GLN A 21 -9.70 29.08 24.00
N VAL A 22 -9.32 28.76 22.76
CA VAL A 22 -10.26 28.67 21.63
C VAL A 22 -11.16 27.44 21.80
N THR A 23 -12.46 27.67 22.03
CA THR A 23 -13.46 26.61 22.23
C THR A 23 -14.23 26.26 20.97
N ASN A 24 -14.29 27.17 20.00
CA ASN A 24 -14.96 26.95 18.73
C ASN A 24 -14.27 27.75 17.61
N MET A 25 -14.31 27.21 16.39
CA MET A 25 -13.75 27.85 15.20
C MET A 25 -14.63 27.62 13.97
N GLU A 26 -14.82 28.68 13.19
CA GLU A 26 -15.51 28.68 11.91
C GLU A 26 -14.60 29.28 10.83
N VAL A 27 -14.54 28.64 9.67
CA VAL A 27 -13.79 29.11 8.51
C VAL A 27 -14.70 29.24 7.30
N SER A 28 -14.37 30.13 6.37
CA SER A 28 -15.17 30.36 5.16
C SER A 28 -15.12 29.21 4.14
N GLY A 29 -14.14 28.30 4.28
CA GLY A 29 -13.95 27.13 3.43
C GLY A 29 -12.78 26.30 3.95
N GLU A 30 -12.69 25.05 3.52
CA GLU A 30 -11.60 24.12 3.87
C GLU A 30 -11.47 23.02 2.81
N ASN A 31 -10.33 22.31 2.82
CA ASN A 31 -10.05 21.20 1.91
C ASN A 31 -9.96 19.88 2.71
N PRO A 32 -11.10 19.24 3.03
CA PRO A 32 -11.12 17.99 3.77
C PRO A 32 -10.55 16.84 2.92
N PRO A 33 -10.02 15.78 3.57
CA PRO A 33 -10.02 15.57 5.02
C PRO A 33 -8.81 16.17 5.75
N SER A 34 -7.75 16.55 5.04
CA SER A 34 -6.43 16.77 5.66
C SER A 34 -6.07 18.24 5.90
N GLU A 35 -6.70 19.18 5.19
CA GLU A 35 -6.38 20.60 5.26
C GLU A 35 -7.56 21.44 5.79
N VAL A 36 -8.03 21.02 6.96
CA VAL A 36 -9.22 21.51 7.67
C VAL A 36 -8.89 22.57 8.73
N LYS A 37 -9.91 23.27 9.25
CA LYS A 37 -9.73 24.36 10.22
C LYS A 37 -8.96 23.99 11.49
N GLU A 38 -9.03 22.73 11.93
CA GLU A 38 -8.29 22.25 13.11
C GLU A 38 -6.78 22.44 12.94
N LYS A 39 -6.29 22.46 11.70
CA LYS A 39 -4.89 22.71 11.34
C LYS A 39 -4.43 24.12 11.63
N LEU A 40 -5.33 25.06 11.92
CA LEU A 40 -4.94 26.41 12.30
C LEU A 40 -4.43 26.49 13.74
N ILE A 41 -4.75 25.51 14.60
CA ILE A 41 -4.47 25.56 16.03
C ILE A 41 -4.01 24.21 16.59
N ASP A 42 -3.56 23.28 15.74
CA ASP A 42 -3.08 21.96 16.19
C ASP A 42 -1.62 21.99 16.68
N ARG A 43 -1.01 23.19 16.64
CA ARG A 43 0.35 23.50 17.06
C ARG A 43 1.39 22.74 16.26
N ASP A 44 1.06 22.43 15.01
CA ASP A 44 1.92 21.73 14.09
C ASP A 44 2.05 22.53 12.80
N ALA A 45 3.11 23.34 12.74
CA ALA A 45 3.45 24.11 11.55
C ALA A 45 3.65 23.22 10.31
N THR A 46 3.87 21.90 10.45
CA THR A 46 4.02 20.99 9.31
C THR A 46 2.69 20.60 8.67
N THR A 47 1.56 20.90 9.32
CA THR A 47 0.23 20.78 8.76
C THR A 47 -0.27 22.14 8.25
N LYS A 48 -1.43 22.17 7.58
CA LYS A 48 -2.04 23.44 7.15
C LYS A 48 -3.53 23.34 6.91
N TRP A 49 -4.22 24.45 7.09
CA TRP A 49 -5.55 24.68 6.56
C TRP A 49 -5.45 25.24 5.14
N LEU A 50 -6.32 24.79 4.23
CA LEU A 50 -6.39 25.27 2.84
C LEU A 50 -7.86 25.53 2.47
N THR A 51 -8.13 26.63 1.78
CA THR A 51 -9.40 26.85 1.06
C THR A 51 -9.11 27.23 -0.39
N PHE A 52 -9.91 26.71 -1.34
CA PHE A 52 -9.80 27.04 -2.76
C PHE A 52 -10.49 28.37 -3.12
N GLU A 53 -10.29 29.37 -2.28
CA GLU A 53 -10.76 30.75 -2.46
C GLU A 53 -9.59 31.71 -2.26
N ASP A 54 -9.56 32.81 -3.00
CA ASP A 54 -8.48 33.81 -2.94
C ASP A 54 -8.60 34.80 -1.76
N THR A 55 -9.73 34.72 -1.04
CA THR A 55 -10.04 35.45 0.20
C THR A 55 -10.69 34.50 1.19
N ALA A 56 -10.55 34.78 2.49
CA ALA A 56 -11.06 33.88 3.51
C ALA A 56 -11.36 34.57 4.84
N THR A 57 -12.16 33.93 5.66
CA THR A 57 -12.47 34.35 7.02
C THR A 57 -12.21 33.21 7.99
N ILE A 58 -11.52 33.51 9.08
CA ILE A 58 -11.32 32.61 10.23
C ILE A 58 -11.93 33.31 11.43
N GLN A 59 -12.91 32.70 12.06
CA GLN A 59 -13.58 33.18 13.27
C GLN A 59 -13.35 32.19 14.39
N PHE A 60 -12.99 32.67 15.57
CA PHE A 60 -12.77 31.83 16.75
C PHE A 60 -13.42 32.43 17.99
N GLU A 61 -13.92 31.54 18.85
CA GLU A 61 -14.55 31.84 20.14
C GLU A 61 -13.60 31.43 21.26
N LEU A 62 -13.41 32.31 22.24
CA LEU A 62 -12.66 32.02 23.46
C LEU A 62 -13.59 31.49 24.56
N GLU A 63 -13.07 30.62 25.43
CA GLU A 63 -13.77 30.07 26.61
C GLU A 63 -14.38 31.17 27.49
N LYS A 64 -13.70 32.32 27.55
CA LYS A 64 -14.16 33.55 28.20
C LYS A 64 -13.61 34.76 27.42
N PRO A 65 -14.27 35.92 27.49
CA PRO A 65 -13.72 37.15 26.92
C PRO A 65 -12.30 37.43 27.45
N ASP A 66 -11.37 37.74 26.55
CA ASP A 66 -10.00 38.18 26.87
C ASP A 66 -9.56 39.23 25.83
N ALA A 67 -8.55 40.04 26.15
CA ALA A 67 -8.01 41.08 25.29
C ALA A 67 -6.81 40.57 24.51
N VAL A 68 -7.02 40.11 23.27
CA VAL A 68 -5.93 39.75 22.36
C VAL A 68 -5.19 41.02 21.95
N VAL A 69 -3.87 41.03 22.10
CA VAL A 69 -2.96 42.13 21.76
C VAL A 69 -1.85 41.71 20.79
N LYS A 70 -1.66 40.39 20.59
CA LYS A 70 -0.78 39.84 19.57
C LYS A 70 -1.46 38.67 18.85
N TYR A 71 -1.12 38.47 17.60
CA TYR A 71 -1.39 37.23 16.87
C TYR A 71 -0.21 36.88 15.99
N ALA A 72 -0.10 35.62 15.59
CA ALA A 72 0.86 35.18 14.61
C ALA A 72 0.21 34.31 13.55
N LEU A 73 0.75 34.42 12.34
CA LEU A 73 0.39 33.62 11.19
C LEU A 73 1.63 32.86 10.72
N THR A 74 1.46 31.59 10.37
CA THR A 74 2.55 30.73 9.88
C THR A 74 2.26 30.31 8.44
N SER A 75 3.22 30.45 7.54
CA SER A 75 3.04 30.10 6.13
C SER A 75 2.98 28.59 5.89
N GLY A 76 2.20 28.16 4.90
CA GLY A 76 2.07 26.74 4.53
C GLY A 76 3.34 26.16 3.88
N ASN A 77 3.32 24.85 3.61
CA ASN A 77 4.49 24.09 3.19
C ASN A 77 4.89 24.22 1.70
N ASP A 78 3.97 24.52 0.79
CA ASP A 78 4.16 24.27 -0.65
C ASP A 78 4.05 25.50 -1.56
N PHE A 79 2.95 26.27 -1.54
CA PHE A 79 2.68 27.33 -2.52
C PHE A 79 2.72 28.74 -1.92
N PRO A 80 3.79 29.53 -2.12
CA PRO A 80 3.88 30.88 -1.53
C PRO A 80 2.82 31.85 -2.04
N GLY A 81 2.27 31.63 -3.24
CA GLY A 81 1.18 32.44 -3.80
C GLY A 81 -0.12 32.38 -2.98
N ARG A 82 -0.30 31.34 -2.15
CA ARG A 82 -1.49 31.12 -1.32
C ARG A 82 -1.42 31.80 0.04
N ASP A 83 -0.27 32.35 0.40
CA ASP A 83 -0.13 32.95 1.74
C ASP A 83 -0.90 34.27 1.84
N PRO A 84 -1.48 34.59 3.00
CA PRO A 84 -2.17 35.86 3.23
C PRO A 84 -1.24 37.05 3.00
N ARG A 85 -1.75 38.08 2.31
CA ARG A 85 -1.03 39.33 2.02
C ARG A 85 -1.68 40.53 2.72
N ASN A 86 -3.01 40.60 2.69
CA ASN A 86 -3.78 41.63 3.36
C ASN A 86 -4.89 41.00 4.20
N TRP A 87 -5.12 41.52 5.41
CA TRP A 87 -6.20 41.06 6.27
C TRP A 87 -6.59 42.09 7.33
N LYS A 88 -7.72 41.82 7.98
CA LYS A 88 -8.21 42.57 9.15
C LYS A 88 -8.49 41.61 10.29
N LEU A 89 -8.08 41.98 11.50
CA LEU A 89 -8.50 41.30 12.73
C LEU A 89 -9.58 42.14 13.40
N ALA A 90 -10.67 41.52 13.82
CA ALA A 90 -11.79 42.17 14.51
C ALA A 90 -12.22 41.38 15.76
N GLY A 91 -12.77 42.07 16.76
CA GLY A 91 -13.34 41.49 17.97
C GLY A 91 -14.85 41.74 18.09
N SER A 92 -15.58 40.84 18.74
CA SER A 92 -17.02 40.92 19.01
C SER A 92 -17.38 40.21 20.34
N ASN A 93 -18.46 40.64 20.98
CA ASN A 93 -19.02 40.00 22.18
C ASN A 93 -20.40 39.35 21.94
N ASP A 94 -20.96 39.50 20.74
CA ASP A 94 -22.25 38.93 20.35
C ASP A 94 -22.20 38.12 19.03
N GLY A 95 -21.04 38.08 18.37
CA GLY A 95 -20.84 37.42 17.08
C GLY A 95 -21.42 38.20 15.89
N GLU A 96 -22.17 39.28 16.13
CA GLU A 96 -22.88 40.05 15.09
C GLU A 96 -22.22 41.41 14.85
N ASN A 97 -21.86 42.13 15.92
CA ASN A 97 -21.27 43.46 15.88
C ASN A 97 -19.76 43.36 16.07
N TRP A 98 -19.00 43.77 15.05
CA TRP A 98 -17.55 43.57 14.99
C TRP A 98 -16.79 44.90 15.00
N THR A 99 -15.82 45.02 15.92
CA THR A 99 -14.88 46.13 16.01
C THR A 99 -13.56 45.72 15.35
N THR A 100 -13.08 46.45 14.34
CA THR A 100 -11.75 46.17 13.75
C THR A 100 -10.65 46.59 14.72
N LEU A 101 -9.76 45.66 15.04
CA LEU A 101 -8.67 45.83 16.00
C LEU A 101 -7.31 46.01 15.33
N ASP A 102 -7.08 45.32 14.20
CA ASP A 102 -5.84 45.43 13.43
C ASP A 102 -6.11 45.34 11.91
N THR A 103 -5.23 45.93 11.12
CA THR A 103 -5.25 45.84 9.65
C THR A 103 -3.83 45.74 9.14
N ARG A 104 -3.55 44.70 8.37
CA ARG A 104 -2.25 44.47 7.73
C ARG A 104 -2.40 44.46 6.22
N GLU A 105 -1.43 45.07 5.55
CA GLU A 105 -1.36 45.16 4.10
C GLU A 105 0.06 44.81 3.65
N ASP A 106 0.17 44.26 2.44
CA ASP A 106 1.43 43.95 1.75
C ASP A 106 2.42 43.14 2.60
N GLN A 107 1.90 42.16 3.33
CA GLN A 107 2.72 41.17 4.02
C GLN A 107 3.24 40.12 3.03
N GLU A 108 4.47 39.68 3.23
CA GLU A 108 5.12 38.64 2.40
C GLU A 108 5.75 37.61 3.30
N PHE A 109 5.62 36.32 2.99
CA PHE A 109 6.32 35.24 3.68
C PHE A 109 7.45 34.74 2.77
N SER A 110 8.69 35.04 3.14
CA SER A 110 9.90 34.75 2.36
C SER A 110 10.31 33.28 2.42
N ASP A 111 9.97 32.58 3.51
CA ASP A 111 10.26 31.16 3.70
C ASP A 111 8.97 30.34 3.91
N ARG A 112 9.06 29.01 3.76
CA ARG A 112 7.99 28.08 4.15
C ARG A 112 8.05 27.79 5.63
N TYR A 113 6.88 27.67 6.26
CA TYR A 113 6.74 27.56 7.71
C TYR A 113 7.24 28.79 8.45
N GLU A 114 7.32 29.94 7.76
CA GLU A 114 7.72 31.19 8.37
C GLU A 114 6.57 31.71 9.24
N ARG A 115 6.86 31.91 10.53
CA ARG A 115 5.95 32.58 11.44
C ARG A 115 6.21 34.06 11.51
N LYS A 116 5.16 34.86 11.35
CA LYS A 116 5.18 36.31 11.58
C LYS A 116 4.27 36.68 12.73
N VAL A 117 4.81 37.46 13.66
CA VAL A 117 4.12 37.96 14.85
C VAL A 117 3.69 39.41 14.62
N TYR A 118 2.44 39.70 14.93
CA TYR A 118 1.79 40.99 14.75
C TYR A 118 1.26 41.48 16.09
N GLU A 119 1.82 42.59 16.56
CA GLU A 119 1.37 43.27 17.79
C GLU A 119 0.49 44.47 17.44
N PHE A 120 -0.57 44.68 18.22
CA PHE A 120 -1.51 45.80 18.05
C PHE A 120 -2.05 46.26 19.42
N GLY A 121 -2.62 47.46 19.47
CA GLY A 121 -3.17 48.02 20.70
C GLY A 121 -4.61 47.57 20.91
N ASN A 122 -4.87 46.79 21.97
CA ASN A 122 -6.21 46.46 22.42
C ASN A 122 -6.26 46.40 23.95
N THR A 123 -7.36 46.89 24.52
CA THR A 123 -7.65 46.82 25.96
C THR A 123 -9.05 46.32 26.25
N GLU A 124 -9.86 46.10 25.21
CA GLU A 124 -11.20 45.56 25.36
C GLU A 124 -11.18 44.04 25.22
N GLU A 125 -11.86 43.37 26.14
CA GLU A 125 -12.04 41.93 26.13
C GLU A 125 -13.17 41.57 25.16
N TYR A 126 -12.89 40.62 24.27
CA TYR A 126 -13.86 40.10 23.31
C TYR A 126 -13.95 38.59 23.45
N GLN A 127 -15.17 38.04 23.38
CA GLN A 127 -15.38 36.59 23.34
C GLN A 127 -15.08 36.01 21.95
N TYR A 128 -15.39 36.75 20.89
CA TYR A 128 -15.21 36.32 19.51
C TYR A 128 -14.17 37.18 18.81
N TYR A 129 -13.36 36.55 17.97
CA TYR A 129 -12.40 37.20 17.11
C TYR A 129 -12.52 36.69 15.68
N ARG A 130 -12.21 37.56 14.71
CA ARG A 130 -12.32 37.23 13.29
C ARG A 130 -11.16 37.82 12.50
N LEU A 131 -10.41 36.96 11.84
CA LEU A 131 -9.40 37.29 10.86
C LEU A 131 -10.02 37.21 9.45
N SER A 132 -10.17 38.34 8.77
CA SER A 132 -10.67 38.41 7.40
C SER A 132 -9.52 38.69 6.44
N ILE A 133 -9.05 37.66 5.74
CA ILE A 133 -8.03 37.74 4.70
C ILE A 133 -8.68 38.26 3.42
N THR A 134 -8.26 39.46 3.01
CA THR A 134 -8.84 40.19 1.89
C THR A 134 -8.00 40.11 0.61
N LYS A 135 -6.78 39.58 0.72
CA LYS A 135 -5.87 39.35 -0.41
C LYS A 135 -4.80 38.33 -0.04
N ASN A 136 -4.47 37.43 -0.94
CA ASN A 136 -3.30 36.54 -0.85
C ASN A 136 -2.14 37.02 -1.75
N SER A 137 -1.12 36.18 -1.92
CA SER A 137 0.09 36.49 -2.68
C SER A 137 0.01 36.15 -4.18
N GLY A 138 -1.21 35.94 -4.73
CA GLY A 138 -1.45 35.86 -6.17
C GLY A 138 -1.92 34.51 -6.72
N ASP A 139 -2.38 33.59 -5.86
CA ASP A 139 -2.95 32.30 -6.26
C ASP A 139 -4.49 32.30 -6.10
N SER A 140 -5.19 31.25 -6.54
CA SER A 140 -6.65 31.11 -6.41
C SER A 140 -7.09 30.41 -5.10
N ALA A 141 -6.20 30.32 -4.11
CA ALA A 141 -6.43 29.62 -2.86
C ALA A 141 -5.70 30.33 -1.70
N ILE A 142 -6.15 30.09 -0.47
CA ILE A 142 -5.50 30.55 0.76
C ILE A 142 -5.07 29.38 1.61
N GLN A 143 -3.87 29.49 2.19
CA GLN A 143 -3.38 28.54 3.17
C GLN A 143 -2.78 29.23 4.40
N LEU A 144 -2.85 28.55 5.54
CA LEU A 144 -2.08 28.89 6.74
C LEU A 144 -1.71 27.60 7.47
N ALA A 145 -0.46 27.52 7.90
CA ALA A 145 0.01 26.41 8.72
C ALA A 145 -0.47 26.51 10.16
N GLU A 146 -0.49 27.72 10.74
CA GLU A 146 -0.89 27.94 12.14
C GLU A 146 -1.36 29.40 12.33
N LEU A 147 -2.30 29.60 13.26
CA LEU A 147 -2.79 30.85 13.82
C LEU A 147 -2.64 30.81 15.34
N ALA A 148 -1.81 31.69 15.89
CA ALA A 148 -1.64 31.83 17.33
C ALA A 148 -2.14 33.20 17.81
N ILE A 149 -2.70 33.29 19.02
CA ILE A 149 -3.21 34.52 19.64
C ILE A 149 -2.69 34.70 21.05
N SER A 150 -2.49 35.95 21.49
CA SER A 150 -1.92 36.25 22.80
C SER A 150 -2.54 37.49 23.44
N ASN A 151 -2.74 37.43 24.77
CA ASN A 151 -3.16 38.56 25.60
C ASN A 151 -1.97 39.39 26.15
N GLY A 152 -0.74 39.02 25.77
CA GLY A 152 0.48 39.73 26.16
C GLY A 152 0.85 39.58 27.64
N VAL A 153 0.16 38.70 28.40
CA VAL A 153 0.49 38.38 29.77
C VAL A 153 1.46 37.21 29.80
N ASP A 154 2.72 37.50 30.10
CA ASP A 154 3.73 36.47 30.31
C ASP A 154 3.43 35.69 31.57
N VAL A 155 3.09 34.42 31.40
CA VAL A 155 3.17 33.44 32.47
C VAL A 155 4.60 32.89 32.43
N PRO A 156 5.36 32.89 33.55
CA PRO A 156 6.64 32.18 33.59
C PRO A 156 6.45 30.75 33.09
N GLU A 157 7.39 30.21 32.29
CA GLU A 157 7.32 28.81 31.90
C GLU A 157 7.09 27.96 33.16
N PRO A 158 6.03 27.12 33.19
CA PRO A 158 5.79 26.28 34.34
C PRO A 158 7.06 25.44 34.57
N PRO A 159 7.44 25.19 35.84
CA PRO A 159 8.58 24.34 36.12
C PRO A 159 8.44 23.03 35.33
N ALA A 160 9.55 22.54 34.76
CA ALA A 160 9.59 21.33 33.94
C ALA A 160 8.68 20.25 34.55
N SER A 161 7.55 20.01 33.90
CA SER A 161 6.61 18.99 34.32
C SER A 161 7.11 17.65 33.81
N ASP A 162 6.71 16.56 34.45
CA ASP A 162 6.78 15.24 33.81
C ASP A 162 6.11 15.28 32.42
N MET A 163 6.30 14.25 31.59
CA MET A 163 5.57 14.08 30.32
C MET A 163 4.09 14.44 30.49
N LYS A 164 3.43 15.02 29.48
CA LYS A 164 1.98 15.22 29.52
C LYS A 164 1.28 14.02 28.89
N SER A 165 0.19 13.58 29.53
CA SER A 165 -0.74 12.62 28.95
C SER A 165 -2.17 13.09 29.16
N LYS A 166 -2.98 13.08 28.11
CA LYS A 166 -4.35 13.62 28.14
C LYS A 166 -5.28 12.72 27.34
N LEU A 167 -6.51 12.59 27.83
CA LEU A 167 -7.60 12.07 27.00
C LEU A 167 -7.99 13.16 26.01
N GLY A 168 -8.10 12.81 24.74
CA GLY A 168 -8.52 13.73 23.69
C GLY A 168 -8.89 12.97 22.43
N ASN A 169 -9.00 13.70 21.33
CA ASN A 169 -9.17 13.09 20.01
C ASN A 169 -7.90 12.32 19.59
N GLY A 170 -7.97 11.61 18.48
CA GLY A 170 -6.80 10.92 17.93
C GLY A 170 -5.79 11.83 17.22
N PRO A 171 -4.76 11.23 16.58
CA PRO A 171 -3.72 11.98 15.88
C PRO A 171 -4.31 12.89 14.80
N SER A 172 -3.86 14.14 14.77
CA SER A 172 -4.32 15.12 13.77
C SER A 172 -3.67 14.91 12.41
N SER A 173 -2.46 14.32 12.35
CA SER A 173 -1.70 14.08 11.12
C SER A 173 -1.37 12.60 11.00
N THR A 174 -1.88 11.97 9.95
CA THR A 174 -1.78 10.52 9.69
C THR A 174 -1.37 10.29 8.24
N TYR A 175 -0.63 9.22 7.96
CA TYR A 175 -0.34 8.84 6.58
C TYR A 175 -1.45 7.97 5.96
N ASN A 176 -1.94 6.99 6.71
CA ASN A 176 -2.86 5.94 6.25
C ASN A 176 -3.88 5.58 7.34
N ALA A 177 -4.53 6.58 7.92
CA ALA A 177 -5.62 6.42 8.89
C ALA A 177 -6.51 7.67 8.92
N LYS A 178 -7.74 7.55 9.42
CA LYS A 178 -8.60 8.71 9.65
C LYS A 178 -8.00 9.60 10.74
N ALA A 179 -7.92 10.90 10.47
CA ALA A 179 -7.41 11.89 11.43
C ALA A 179 -8.43 12.20 12.54
N ASN A 180 -7.93 12.69 13.67
CA ASN A 180 -8.73 13.17 14.82
C ASN A 180 -9.64 12.11 15.48
N VAL A 181 -9.35 10.82 15.27
CA VAL A 181 -10.09 9.69 15.88
C VAL A 181 -9.13 8.62 16.37
N GLY A 182 -9.59 7.80 17.31
CA GLY A 182 -8.83 6.64 17.76
C GLY A 182 -8.66 5.56 16.69
N TRP A 183 -7.93 4.51 17.03
CA TRP A 183 -7.92 3.29 16.24
C TRP A 183 -9.34 2.73 16.17
N THR A 184 -10.01 2.63 17.32
CA THR A 184 -11.47 2.49 17.39
C THR A 184 -12.11 3.66 18.12
N GLY A 185 -13.36 3.98 17.79
CA GLY A 185 -14.07 5.08 18.42
C GLY A 185 -13.43 6.45 18.15
N LYS A 186 -13.63 7.42 19.04
CA LYS A 186 -13.34 8.85 18.76
C LYS A 186 -12.18 9.44 19.56
N ASN A 187 -11.74 8.76 20.63
CA ASN A 187 -10.82 9.32 21.61
C ASN A 187 -9.59 8.45 21.77
N THR A 188 -8.48 9.04 22.20
CA THR A 188 -7.22 8.37 22.51
C THR A 188 -6.57 8.99 23.75
N ILE A 189 -5.55 8.34 24.27
CA ILE A 189 -4.65 8.92 25.27
C ILE A 189 -3.40 9.42 24.57
N SER A 190 -3.13 10.72 24.60
CA SER A 190 -1.89 11.28 24.07
C SER A 190 -0.73 11.16 25.05
N TYR A 191 0.50 11.19 24.54
CA TYR A 191 1.73 11.39 25.30
C TYR A 191 2.62 12.40 24.58
N GLU A 192 3.16 13.38 25.30
CA GLU A 192 3.99 14.45 24.71
C GLU A 192 5.02 15.03 25.69
N GLY A 193 6.14 15.50 25.14
CA GLY A 193 7.16 16.23 25.89
C GLY A 193 8.46 16.49 25.12
N SER A 194 9.43 17.04 25.84
CA SER A 194 10.80 17.31 25.43
C SER A 194 11.78 16.49 26.25
N HIS A 195 12.65 15.78 25.55
CA HIS A 195 13.87 15.19 26.06
C HIS A 195 14.95 16.28 26.09
N LEU A 196 15.37 16.68 27.29
CA LEU A 196 16.31 17.79 27.49
C LEU A 196 17.81 17.42 27.41
N PRO A 197 18.31 16.35 28.08
CA PRO A 197 19.73 16.02 28.04
C PRO A 197 20.14 15.34 26.73
N ASP A 198 21.45 15.30 26.45
CA ASP A 198 22.00 14.47 25.36
C ASP A 198 21.89 12.96 25.66
N GLY A 199 21.82 12.60 26.96
CA GLY A 199 21.87 11.24 27.47
C GLY A 199 20.49 10.61 27.69
N ARG A 200 20.39 9.68 28.65
CA ARG A 200 19.12 9.00 28.95
C ARG A 200 18.12 9.94 29.63
N ALA A 201 16.88 9.97 29.14
CA ALA A 201 15.73 10.57 29.79
C ALA A 201 14.51 9.64 29.74
N TYR A 202 13.63 9.75 30.73
CA TYR A 202 12.45 8.89 30.83
C TYR A 202 11.31 9.57 31.58
N SER A 203 10.07 9.16 31.30
CA SER A 203 8.87 9.55 32.05
C SER A 203 7.81 8.45 31.97
N TYR A 204 7.18 8.15 33.12
CA TYR A 204 6.13 7.15 33.26
C TYR A 204 4.91 7.82 33.88
N ASN A 205 3.85 7.93 33.09
CA ASN A 205 2.61 8.60 33.44
C ASN A 205 1.52 7.58 33.76
N LYS A 206 0.86 7.76 34.91
CA LYS A 206 -0.31 6.96 35.25
C LYS A 206 -1.52 7.44 34.45
N ILE A 207 -2.17 6.52 33.75
CA ILE A 207 -3.41 6.79 33.04
C ILE A 207 -4.62 6.30 33.84
N LEU A 208 -4.57 5.07 34.36
CA LEU A 208 -5.70 4.43 35.06
C LEU A 208 -5.24 3.70 36.32
N ASP A 209 -6.04 3.78 37.38
CA ASP A 209 -5.96 2.86 38.52
C ASP A 209 -6.91 1.68 38.25
N VAL A 210 -6.41 0.46 38.47
CA VAL A 210 -7.16 -0.79 38.20
C VAL A 210 -6.94 -1.79 39.34
N ASP A 211 -7.69 -2.89 39.32
CA ASP A 211 -7.50 -4.01 40.24
C ASP A 211 -7.74 -5.33 39.50
N ILE A 212 -6.75 -5.74 38.71
CA ILE A 212 -6.87 -6.88 37.79
C ILE A 212 -5.86 -7.95 38.19
N GLU A 213 -6.33 -9.16 38.47
CA GLU A 213 -5.48 -10.32 38.73
C GLU A 213 -4.93 -10.87 37.42
N VAL A 214 -3.64 -11.19 37.41
CA VAL A 214 -2.95 -11.80 36.26
C VAL A 214 -3.01 -13.32 36.40
N THR A 215 -3.67 -13.97 35.47
CA THR A 215 -3.67 -15.42 35.28
C THR A 215 -2.52 -15.86 34.39
N ALA A 216 -2.24 -17.17 34.32
CA ALA A 216 -1.25 -17.73 33.40
C ALA A 216 -1.52 -17.37 31.92
N ASP A 217 -2.79 -17.16 31.56
CA ASP A 217 -3.21 -16.87 30.19
C ASP A 217 -3.40 -15.37 29.94
N THR A 218 -3.06 -14.48 30.87
CA THR A 218 -3.36 -13.05 30.68
C THR A 218 -2.47 -12.41 29.61
N ALA A 219 -3.05 -11.73 28.64
CA ALA A 219 -2.32 -10.91 27.66
C ALA A 219 -2.66 -9.43 27.74
N LEU A 220 -1.67 -8.59 27.41
CA LEU A 220 -1.82 -7.15 27.19
C LEU A 220 -1.73 -6.87 25.70
N SER A 221 -2.72 -6.15 25.15
CA SER A 221 -2.64 -5.59 23.80
C SER A 221 -3.03 -4.12 23.76
N TYR A 222 -2.48 -3.36 22.81
CA TYR A 222 -2.82 -1.94 22.59
C TYR A 222 -2.37 -1.47 21.21
N TYR A 223 -2.94 -0.35 20.77
CA TYR A 223 -2.49 0.39 19.59
C TYR A 223 -1.69 1.61 20.00
N ILE A 224 -0.62 1.91 19.26
CA ILE A 224 0.23 3.07 19.51
C ILE A 224 0.55 3.80 18.20
N PHE A 225 0.47 5.12 18.26
CA PHE A 225 0.72 6.04 17.16
C PHE A 225 1.82 7.04 17.56
N PRO A 226 3.09 6.79 17.24
CA PRO A 226 4.14 7.79 17.41
C PRO A 226 4.06 8.83 16.29
N SER A 227 4.16 10.11 16.60
CA SER A 227 4.14 11.20 15.61
C SER A 227 5.52 11.77 15.35
N PHE A 228 5.81 12.17 14.12
CA PHE A 228 6.95 13.06 13.88
C PHE A 228 6.69 14.43 14.52
N THR A 229 7.76 15.05 14.99
CA THR A 229 7.73 16.38 15.62
C THR A 229 8.70 17.36 14.96
N ASP A 230 9.51 16.87 14.02
CA ASP A 230 10.41 17.66 13.18
C ASP A 230 9.85 17.79 11.77
N LYS A 231 10.15 18.92 11.13
CA LYS A 231 9.70 19.25 9.78
C LYS A 231 10.27 18.29 8.73
N GLU A 232 11.51 17.86 8.91
CA GLU A 232 12.21 16.93 8.04
C GLU A 232 11.69 15.49 8.21
N GLN A 233 10.93 15.22 9.28
CA GLN A 233 10.35 13.91 9.61
C GLN A 233 11.42 12.80 9.63
N THR A 234 12.51 13.08 10.35
CA THR A 234 13.65 12.19 10.56
C THR A 234 13.92 11.92 12.04
N ASN A 235 13.22 12.60 12.94
CA ASN A 235 13.32 12.39 14.38
C ASN A 235 12.30 11.32 14.84
N TYR A 236 12.80 10.12 15.12
CA TYR A 236 12.00 9.00 15.61
C TYR A 236 11.88 8.95 17.14
N ALA A 237 12.16 10.03 17.88
CA ALA A 237 12.08 10.00 19.35
C ALA A 237 10.71 9.55 19.89
N SER A 238 9.62 9.85 19.18
CA SER A 238 8.27 9.42 19.55
C SER A 238 8.07 7.90 19.57
N THR A 239 8.93 7.12 18.89
CA THR A 239 8.85 5.65 18.90
C THR A 239 9.43 5.03 20.17
N TYR A 240 10.06 5.82 21.04
CA TYR A 240 10.60 5.33 22.32
C TYR A 240 9.52 5.37 23.40
N ALA A 241 8.40 4.69 23.14
CA ALA A 241 7.20 4.71 23.95
C ALA A 241 6.55 3.31 24.05
N SER A 242 5.92 3.01 25.19
CA SER A 242 5.17 1.78 25.41
C SER A 242 4.09 1.94 26.49
N VAL A 243 3.19 0.96 26.59
CA VAL A 243 2.33 0.78 27.77
C VAL A 243 3.10 -0.03 28.81
N ASP A 244 2.98 0.35 30.08
CA ASP A 244 3.60 -0.33 31.21
C ASP A 244 2.57 -0.56 32.33
N LEU A 245 2.82 -1.55 33.18
CA LEU A 245 1.90 -1.96 34.26
C LEU A 245 2.62 -1.91 35.61
N ALA A 246 1.99 -1.32 36.62
CA ALA A 246 2.50 -1.36 37.99
C ALA A 246 1.72 -2.38 38.83
N PHE A 247 2.43 -3.28 39.49
CA PHE A 247 1.85 -4.36 40.29
C PHE A 247 1.76 -4.00 41.78
N ALA A 248 0.89 -4.72 42.49
CA ALA A 248 0.64 -4.53 43.93
C ALA A 248 1.87 -4.78 44.82
N ASP A 249 2.82 -5.59 44.35
CA ASP A 249 4.07 -5.91 45.06
C ASP A 249 5.20 -4.87 44.85
N GLY A 250 4.93 -3.82 44.07
CA GLY A 250 5.88 -2.74 43.78
C GLY A 250 6.76 -2.97 42.54
N THR A 251 6.60 -4.10 41.83
CA THR A 251 7.27 -4.36 40.54
C THR A 251 6.52 -3.73 39.37
N TYR A 252 7.20 -3.61 38.22
CA TYR A 252 6.65 -3.08 36.96
C TYR A 252 6.83 -4.06 35.81
N LEU A 253 6.01 -3.98 34.76
CA LEU A 253 6.08 -4.91 33.63
C LEU A 253 7.43 -4.82 32.90
N HIS A 254 7.98 -3.61 32.74
CA HIS A 254 9.30 -3.41 32.13
C HIS A 254 10.46 -4.10 32.88
N ASP A 255 10.29 -4.40 34.18
CA ASP A 255 11.26 -5.15 35.00
C ASP A 255 11.15 -6.67 34.81
N LEU A 256 10.05 -7.16 34.24
CA LEU A 256 9.74 -8.59 34.11
C LEU A 256 10.16 -9.17 32.75
N GLU A 257 10.74 -8.35 31.86
CA GLU A 257 11.32 -8.78 30.58
C GLU A 257 10.35 -9.53 29.63
N VAL A 258 9.04 -9.24 29.70
CA VAL A 258 8.07 -9.76 28.74
C VAL A 258 8.40 -9.28 27.32
N GLN A 259 8.17 -10.14 26.33
CA GLN A 259 8.33 -9.82 24.91
C GLN A 259 6.97 -9.62 24.24
N ASP A 260 6.95 -8.73 23.25
CA ASP A 260 5.81 -8.59 22.33
C ASP A 260 5.78 -9.72 21.30
N GLN A 261 4.77 -9.71 20.43
CA GLN A 261 4.54 -10.75 19.42
C GLN A 261 5.67 -10.88 18.38
N HIS A 262 6.60 -9.92 18.33
CA HIS A 262 7.76 -9.92 17.45
C HIS A 262 9.07 -10.19 18.23
N GLY A 263 8.98 -10.63 19.49
CA GLY A 263 10.15 -10.97 20.31
C GLY A 263 10.88 -9.77 20.89
N ILE A 264 10.29 -8.57 20.84
CA ILE A 264 10.90 -7.34 21.36
C ILE A 264 10.43 -7.13 22.79
N LYS A 265 11.35 -6.86 23.72
CA LYS A 265 10.98 -6.54 25.11
C LYS A 265 10.00 -5.37 25.15
N LEU A 266 8.95 -5.49 25.95
CA LEU A 266 7.87 -4.50 26.06
C LEU A 266 8.25 -3.37 27.02
N ASP A 267 9.26 -2.59 26.66
CA ASP A 267 9.67 -1.36 27.33
C ASP A 267 10.01 -0.26 26.29
N PRO A 268 9.94 1.03 26.64
CA PRO A 268 10.04 2.08 25.64
C PRO A 268 11.37 2.10 24.88
N GLN A 269 12.48 1.77 25.54
CA GLN A 269 13.79 1.77 24.91
C GLN A 269 13.91 0.64 23.89
N SER A 270 13.56 -0.59 24.29
CA SER A 270 13.61 -1.76 23.42
C SER A 270 12.68 -1.59 22.21
N GLN A 271 11.49 -1.02 22.41
CA GLN A 271 10.55 -0.73 21.33
C GLN A 271 11.12 0.30 20.34
N GLY A 272 11.74 1.40 20.82
CA GLY A 272 12.39 2.40 19.96
C GLY A 272 13.60 1.87 19.19
N ASP A 273 14.47 1.11 19.87
CA ASP A 273 15.68 0.50 19.31
C ASP A 273 15.36 -0.56 18.23
N SER A 274 14.25 -1.30 18.40
CA SER A 274 13.80 -2.34 17.45
C SER A 274 13.38 -1.80 16.09
N LYS A 275 13.01 -0.51 16.02
CA LYS A 275 12.46 0.13 14.80
C LYS A 275 11.14 -0.48 14.30
N THR A 276 10.43 -1.25 15.13
CA THR A 276 9.15 -1.89 14.75
C THR A 276 7.97 -0.93 14.79
N LEU A 277 8.11 0.22 15.46
CA LEU A 277 7.10 1.28 15.47
C LEU A 277 7.33 2.28 14.32
N TYR A 278 6.36 2.39 13.42
CA TYR A 278 6.31 3.35 12.33
C TYR A 278 5.66 4.66 12.80
N ALA A 279 6.34 5.78 12.52
CA ALA A 279 5.84 7.10 12.84
C ALA A 279 4.72 7.54 11.87
N ASN A 280 3.80 8.36 12.36
CA ASN A 280 2.57 8.81 11.69
C ASN A 280 1.64 7.68 11.20
N GLN A 281 1.74 6.50 11.81
CA GLN A 281 0.92 5.33 11.53
C GLN A 281 0.51 4.65 12.84
N TRP A 282 -0.62 3.95 12.81
CA TRP A 282 -1.00 3.07 13.92
C TRP A 282 -0.13 1.81 13.91
N ASN A 283 0.25 1.35 15.09
CA ASN A 283 1.02 0.12 15.30
C ASN A 283 0.32 -0.71 16.37
N PHE A 284 0.35 -2.04 16.24
CA PHE A 284 -0.27 -2.95 17.20
C PHE A 284 0.78 -3.68 18.02
N LYS A 285 0.56 -3.79 19.33
CA LYS A 285 1.41 -4.53 20.26
C LYS A 285 0.59 -5.50 21.08
N ASN A 286 1.09 -6.72 21.22
CA ASN A 286 0.51 -7.76 22.05
C ASN A 286 1.61 -8.52 22.79
N ALA A 287 1.39 -8.82 24.07
CA ALA A 287 2.33 -9.56 24.91
C ALA A 287 1.59 -10.48 25.87
N ASP A 288 2.07 -11.73 26.00
CA ASP A 288 1.62 -12.68 27.03
C ASP A 288 2.26 -12.30 28.37
N ILE A 289 1.56 -11.47 29.14
CA ILE A 289 2.04 -11.01 30.44
C ILE A 289 1.86 -12.08 31.53
N GLY A 290 0.97 -13.05 31.34
CA GLY A 290 0.74 -14.17 32.25
C GLY A 290 2.00 -15.00 32.44
N SER A 291 2.77 -15.21 31.35
CA SER A 291 4.04 -15.93 31.35
C SER A 291 5.09 -15.43 32.35
N VAL A 292 5.05 -14.14 32.74
CA VAL A 292 6.02 -13.52 33.66
C VAL A 292 5.39 -12.92 34.93
N ALA A 293 4.08 -12.71 34.94
CA ALA A 293 3.36 -11.97 35.99
C ALA A 293 2.21 -12.76 36.63
N GLU A 294 2.04 -14.06 36.36
CA GLU A 294 1.02 -14.91 37.00
C GLU A 294 0.97 -14.72 38.53
N GLY A 295 -0.24 -14.53 39.06
CA GLY A 295 -0.50 -14.35 40.49
C GLY A 295 -0.20 -12.93 41.01
N LYS A 296 0.33 -12.04 40.18
CA LYS A 296 0.41 -10.60 40.51
C LYS A 296 -0.94 -9.93 40.28
N THR A 297 -1.10 -8.76 40.87
CA THR A 297 -2.28 -7.89 40.67
C THR A 297 -1.84 -6.57 40.08
N ILE A 298 -2.35 -6.25 38.89
CA ILE A 298 -2.14 -4.96 38.23
C ILE A 298 -2.92 -3.91 39.01
N LYS A 299 -2.24 -2.85 39.44
CA LYS A 299 -2.82 -1.73 40.18
C LYS A 299 -2.91 -0.45 39.36
N ARG A 300 -2.03 -0.27 38.37
CA ARG A 300 -2.00 0.92 37.51
C ARG A 300 -1.58 0.56 36.10
N ILE A 301 -2.22 1.22 35.13
CA ILE A 301 -1.80 1.24 33.73
C ILE A 301 -1.09 2.56 33.47
N LEU A 302 0.08 2.47 32.83
CA LEU A 302 0.97 3.60 32.57
C LEU A 302 1.22 3.74 31.06
N VAL A 303 1.45 4.97 30.61
CA VAL A 303 2.14 5.24 29.33
C VAL A 303 3.53 5.73 29.67
N ALA A 304 4.52 5.17 28.98
CA ALA A 304 5.93 5.36 29.28
C ALA A 304 6.70 5.88 28.07
N TYR A 305 7.67 6.75 28.34
CA TYR A 305 8.70 7.20 27.41
C TYR A 305 10.06 6.95 28.02
N GLU A 306 11.00 6.43 27.25
CA GLU A 306 12.39 6.29 27.66
C GLU A 306 13.31 6.20 26.44
N ASN A 307 14.19 7.19 26.29
CA ASN A 307 15.14 7.26 25.18
C ASN A 307 16.56 7.49 25.72
N PRO A 308 17.56 6.71 25.28
CA PRO A 308 18.95 6.89 25.68
C PRO A 308 19.65 8.09 25.03
N LYS A 309 19.03 8.76 24.06
CA LYS A 309 19.60 9.86 23.27
C LYS A 309 18.64 11.05 23.18
N GLY A 310 19.18 12.25 23.37
CA GLY A 310 18.50 13.52 23.14
C GLY A 310 19.49 14.61 22.69
N PRO A 311 19.11 15.89 22.75
CA PRO A 311 17.76 16.37 23.01
C PRO A 311 16.81 16.04 21.85
N ALA A 312 15.52 15.91 22.15
CA ALA A 312 14.49 15.64 21.15
C ALA A 312 13.10 16.05 21.66
N THR A 313 12.15 16.24 20.76
CA THR A 313 10.73 16.35 21.10
C THR A 313 10.03 15.05 20.73
N PHE A 314 8.98 14.70 21.47
CA PHE A 314 8.19 13.50 21.21
C PHE A 314 6.70 13.75 21.43
N LYS A 315 5.88 13.09 20.63
CA LYS A 315 4.42 13.15 20.65
C LYS A 315 3.85 11.84 20.12
N GLY A 316 2.75 11.36 20.69
CA GLY A 316 2.01 10.23 20.14
C GLY A 316 0.72 9.94 20.88
N HIS A 317 0.06 8.86 20.50
CA HIS A 317 -1.23 8.43 21.03
C HIS A 317 -1.21 6.93 21.32
N VAL A 318 -2.00 6.51 22.31
CA VAL A 318 -2.26 5.11 22.66
C VAL A 318 -3.76 4.90 22.69
N ASP A 319 -4.21 3.76 22.17
CA ASP A 319 -5.62 3.41 22.11
C ASP A 319 -5.87 1.91 22.35
N ASP A 320 -7.12 1.57 22.66
CA ASP A 320 -7.64 0.23 22.98
C ASP A 320 -6.71 -0.64 23.84
N ILE A 321 -6.25 -0.09 24.97
CA ILE A 321 -5.51 -0.87 25.96
C ILE A 321 -6.41 -1.97 26.52
N LYS A 322 -6.09 -3.22 26.20
CA LYS A 322 -6.85 -4.41 26.58
C LYS A 322 -5.99 -5.34 27.41
N ILE A 323 -6.52 -5.78 28.55
CA ILE A 323 -5.97 -6.88 29.36
C ILE A 323 -6.99 -8.03 29.26
N ASP A 324 -6.64 -9.06 28.49
CA ASP A 324 -7.48 -10.22 28.25
C ASP A 324 -7.01 -11.38 29.12
N GLY A 325 -7.92 -12.01 29.88
CA GLY A 325 -7.57 -13.08 30.80
C GLY A 325 -7.50 -14.48 30.17
N ASN A 326 -7.96 -14.62 28.92
CA ASN A 326 -7.92 -15.88 28.17
C ASN A 326 -7.97 -15.61 26.65
N PRO A 327 -6.93 -14.99 26.08
CA PRO A 327 -6.80 -14.78 24.65
C PRO A 327 -6.69 -16.14 23.96
N VAL A 328 -7.46 -16.34 22.89
CA VAL A 328 -7.39 -17.57 22.11
C VAL A 328 -6.19 -17.47 21.16
N THR A 329 -5.09 -18.17 21.49
CA THR A 329 -4.03 -18.43 20.50
C THR A 329 -4.59 -19.35 19.42
N LYS A 330 -4.52 -18.94 18.16
CA LYS A 330 -5.15 -19.70 17.09
C LYS A 330 -4.11 -20.61 16.44
N THR A 331 -4.33 -21.91 16.60
CA THR A 331 -3.65 -22.93 15.80
C THR A 331 -4.65 -23.52 14.84
N TYR A 332 -4.30 -23.57 13.56
CA TYR A 332 -5.16 -24.12 12.52
C TYR A 332 -4.55 -25.37 11.90
N ASP A 333 -5.44 -26.30 11.56
CA ASP A 333 -5.08 -27.51 10.81
C ASP A 333 -4.91 -27.20 9.31
N ASN A 334 -5.63 -26.20 8.79
CA ASN A 334 -5.59 -25.82 7.37
C ASN A 334 -4.70 -24.58 7.15
N TYR A 335 -3.88 -24.62 6.09
CA TYR A 335 -3.00 -23.51 5.72
C TYR A 335 -3.79 -22.25 5.32
N THR A 336 -4.94 -22.43 4.68
CA THR A 336 -5.85 -21.33 4.31
C THR A 336 -6.35 -20.50 5.48
N ASP A 337 -6.39 -21.05 6.69
CA ASP A 337 -6.84 -20.31 7.87
C ASP A 337 -5.79 -19.31 8.37
N TYR A 338 -4.51 -19.53 8.08
CA TYR A 338 -3.44 -18.56 8.33
C TYR A 338 -3.42 -17.42 7.31
N VAL A 339 -4.03 -17.60 6.12
CA VAL A 339 -4.09 -16.54 5.11
C VAL A 339 -4.99 -15.41 5.61
N ASN A 340 -4.45 -14.19 5.62
CA ASN A 340 -5.18 -12.96 5.87
C ASN A 340 -5.14 -12.08 4.61
N THR A 341 -6.27 -11.97 3.92
CA THR A 341 -6.34 -11.17 2.68
C THR A 341 -6.37 -9.66 2.94
N LEU A 342 -6.56 -9.23 4.20
CA LEU A 342 -6.47 -7.81 4.60
C LEU A 342 -5.02 -7.31 4.69
N ARG A 343 -4.03 -8.20 4.65
CA ARG A 343 -2.61 -7.82 4.71
C ARG A 343 -2.26 -6.92 3.51
N GLY A 344 -1.85 -5.69 3.81
CA GLY A 344 -1.50 -4.60 2.90
C GLY A 344 -2.63 -3.64 2.54
N THR A 345 -3.81 -3.79 3.13
CA THR A 345 -4.98 -2.92 2.88
C THR A 345 -4.95 -1.60 3.65
N GLN A 346 -4.10 -1.46 4.67
CA GLN A 346 -3.88 -0.19 5.36
C GLN A 346 -2.91 0.71 4.56
N SER A 347 -3.33 1.06 3.34
CA SER A 347 -2.51 1.76 2.34
C SER A 347 -3.33 2.78 1.56
N ASN A 348 -2.68 3.86 1.16
CA ASN A 348 -3.23 4.86 0.23
C ASN A 348 -2.10 5.43 -0.64
N GLY A 349 -2.40 6.43 -1.48
CA GLY A 349 -1.40 7.07 -2.33
C GLY A 349 -0.32 7.89 -1.61
N THR A 350 -0.43 8.08 -0.28
CA THR A 350 0.57 8.80 0.54
C THR A 350 1.59 7.87 1.15
N PHE A 351 1.16 6.69 1.60
CA PHE A 351 2.02 5.67 2.21
C PHE A 351 1.42 4.28 1.99
N SER A 352 2.21 3.41 1.37
CA SER A 352 1.86 2.02 1.15
C SER A 352 2.35 1.13 2.28
N ARG A 353 1.47 0.25 2.71
CA ARG A 353 1.81 -0.94 3.52
C ARG A 353 1.53 -2.21 2.73
N GLY A 354 1.47 -2.10 1.40
CA GLY A 354 1.26 -3.19 0.46
C GLY A 354 0.19 -2.96 -0.60
N ASN A 355 -0.41 -1.75 -0.69
CA ASN A 355 -1.45 -1.32 -1.66
C ASN A 355 -2.37 -2.44 -2.17
N ASN A 356 -2.80 -3.29 -1.24
CA ASN A 356 -3.51 -4.52 -1.52
C ASN A 356 -5.01 -4.31 -1.28
N PHE A 357 -5.82 -5.20 -1.86
CA PHE A 357 -7.23 -5.36 -1.53
C PHE A 357 -7.54 -6.83 -1.17
N PRO A 358 -8.59 -7.11 -0.39
CA PRO A 358 -8.93 -8.45 0.05
C PRO A 358 -9.65 -9.26 -1.04
N ALA A 359 -8.88 -9.70 -2.04
CA ALA A 359 -9.39 -10.56 -3.09
C ALA A 359 -9.80 -11.94 -2.56
N VAL A 360 -10.95 -12.42 -3.04
CA VAL A 360 -11.44 -13.79 -2.91
C VAL A 360 -11.35 -14.41 -4.28
N ALA A 361 -10.46 -15.37 -4.43
CA ALA A 361 -10.07 -15.91 -5.73
C ALA A 361 -9.66 -17.37 -5.63
N VAL A 362 -9.56 -18.04 -6.78
CA VAL A 362 -8.74 -19.24 -6.94
C VAL A 362 -7.35 -18.83 -7.45
N PRO A 363 -6.30 -19.67 -7.27
CA PRO A 363 -4.96 -19.35 -7.75
C PRO A 363 -4.94 -19.04 -9.26
N HIS A 364 -4.31 -17.93 -9.65
CA HIS A 364 -4.27 -17.40 -11.02
C HIS A 364 -5.65 -17.23 -11.69
N GLY A 365 -6.69 -17.04 -10.88
CA GLY A 365 -8.09 -17.08 -11.33
C GLY A 365 -8.46 -15.99 -12.33
N PHE A 366 -9.45 -16.25 -13.17
CA PHE A 366 -9.92 -15.30 -14.19
C PHE A 366 -10.55 -14.05 -13.55
N ASN A 367 -11.37 -14.24 -12.51
CA ASN A 367 -12.02 -13.16 -11.77
C ASN A 367 -11.50 -13.08 -10.32
N PHE A 368 -11.43 -11.86 -9.79
CA PHE A 368 -11.40 -11.63 -8.34
C PHE A 368 -12.73 -11.08 -7.84
N TRP A 369 -13.11 -11.46 -6.63
CA TRP A 369 -14.26 -10.92 -5.91
C TRP A 369 -13.78 -10.25 -4.62
N THR A 370 -14.27 -9.05 -4.31
CA THR A 370 -13.74 -8.29 -3.17
C THR A 370 -14.83 -7.42 -2.52
N PRO A 371 -14.82 -7.25 -1.18
CA PRO A 371 -15.53 -6.13 -0.57
C PRO A 371 -14.89 -4.80 -1.02
N VAL A 372 -15.69 -3.73 -1.03
CA VAL A 372 -15.27 -2.40 -1.51
C VAL A 372 -15.80 -1.33 -0.56
N THR A 373 -14.90 -0.55 0.02
CA THR A 373 -15.25 0.59 0.90
C THR A 373 -15.48 1.87 0.10
N ASN A 374 -14.85 2.00 -1.07
CA ASN A 374 -15.06 3.12 -1.99
C ASN A 374 -15.36 2.62 -3.40
N ALA A 375 -16.65 2.54 -3.73
CA ALA A 375 -17.13 1.96 -4.98
C ALA A 375 -16.85 2.81 -6.24
N GLY A 376 -16.18 3.96 -6.09
CA GLY A 376 -15.81 4.86 -7.17
C GLY A 376 -14.32 5.12 -7.34
N SER A 377 -13.48 4.51 -6.52
CA SER A 377 -12.04 4.75 -6.47
C SER A 377 -11.25 3.59 -7.07
N ASN A 378 -9.96 3.83 -7.37
CA ASN A 378 -8.98 2.76 -7.59
C ASN A 378 -8.39 2.26 -6.26
N TRP A 379 -8.53 3.01 -5.16
CA TRP A 379 -8.35 2.45 -3.81
C TRP A 379 -9.68 1.86 -3.36
N ILE A 380 -9.95 0.64 -3.82
CA ILE A 380 -11.25 0.00 -3.65
C ILE A 380 -11.53 -0.40 -2.20
N TYR A 381 -10.49 -0.61 -1.38
CA TYR A 381 -10.62 -0.95 0.04
C TYR A 381 -9.67 -0.11 0.90
N SER A 382 -10.21 0.98 1.45
CA SER A 382 -9.53 1.96 2.32
C SER A 382 -10.28 2.10 3.66
N TYR A 383 -10.48 0.97 4.34
CA TYR A 383 -11.23 0.90 5.60
C TYR A 383 -10.65 1.80 6.70
N HIS A 384 -9.36 2.12 6.63
CA HIS A 384 -8.63 2.81 7.69
C HIS A 384 -8.85 4.33 7.71
N GLU A 385 -9.29 4.91 6.58
CA GLU A 385 -9.47 6.36 6.42
C GLU A 385 -10.93 6.76 6.14
N SER A 386 -11.72 5.90 5.50
CA SER A 386 -13.08 6.18 5.05
C SER A 386 -14.15 5.70 6.05
N ASN A 387 -13.96 5.99 7.34
CA ASN A 387 -14.91 5.63 8.39
C ASN A 387 -16.04 6.66 8.52
N ASN A 388 -17.20 6.22 9.00
CA ASN A 388 -18.31 7.11 9.32
C ASN A 388 -18.09 7.94 10.59
N ASP A 389 -19.12 8.69 11.01
CA ASP A 389 -19.05 9.59 12.17
C ASP A 389 -18.79 8.87 13.50
N ASP A 390 -19.09 7.58 13.58
CA ASP A 390 -18.80 6.72 14.75
C ASP A 390 -17.46 5.99 14.64
N ASN A 391 -16.66 6.36 13.64
CA ASN A 391 -15.38 5.74 13.30
C ASN A 391 -15.51 4.25 12.96
N LEU A 392 -16.62 3.85 12.34
CA LEU A 392 -16.81 2.50 11.82
C LEU A 392 -16.52 2.47 10.31
N PRO A 393 -15.83 1.43 9.80
CA PRO A 393 -15.68 1.23 8.37
C PRO A 393 -17.01 0.85 7.73
N GLU A 394 -17.19 1.21 6.47
CA GLU A 394 -18.41 0.93 5.71
C GLU A 394 -18.09 0.30 4.35
N LEU A 395 -18.87 -0.69 3.94
CA LEU A 395 -18.81 -1.24 2.59
C LEU A 395 -19.88 -0.60 1.71
N GLN A 396 -19.47 -0.19 0.51
CA GLN A 396 -20.34 0.39 -0.51
C GLN A 396 -20.70 -0.61 -1.62
N ALA A 397 -19.97 -1.73 -1.72
CA ALA A 397 -20.24 -2.82 -2.66
C ALA A 397 -19.45 -4.09 -2.32
N PHE A 398 -19.89 -5.21 -2.89
CA PHE A 398 -19.10 -6.36 -3.26
C PHE A 398 -18.88 -6.29 -4.77
N ALA A 399 -17.64 -6.44 -5.23
CA ALA A 399 -17.30 -6.19 -6.63
C ALA A 399 -16.54 -7.35 -7.28
N LEU A 400 -16.81 -7.54 -8.56
CA LEU A 400 -15.89 -8.15 -9.51
C LEU A 400 -14.76 -7.16 -9.80
N SER A 401 -13.52 -7.64 -9.71
CA SER A 401 -12.31 -6.86 -9.95
C SER A 401 -11.28 -7.66 -10.75
N HIS A 402 -10.43 -6.93 -11.48
CA HIS A 402 -9.20 -7.44 -12.10
C HIS A 402 -8.02 -6.51 -11.80
N GLU A 403 -8.13 -5.69 -10.77
CA GLU A 403 -7.13 -4.71 -10.38
C GLU A 403 -5.81 -5.42 -10.03
N THR A 404 -4.71 -4.89 -10.56
CA THR A 404 -3.34 -5.39 -10.29
C THR A 404 -2.61 -4.50 -9.31
N SER A 405 -2.92 -3.21 -9.33
CA SER A 405 -2.50 -2.18 -8.38
C SER A 405 -3.47 -1.00 -8.50
N PRO A 406 -3.62 -0.16 -7.46
CA PRO A 406 -4.42 1.06 -7.55
C PRO A 406 -3.88 2.04 -8.61
N TRP A 407 -2.57 1.98 -8.91
CA TRP A 407 -1.92 2.76 -9.96
C TRP A 407 -2.35 2.36 -11.36
N MET A 408 -2.49 1.04 -11.60
CA MET A 408 -3.08 0.52 -12.83
C MET A 408 -4.57 0.88 -12.90
N GLY A 409 -5.25 0.81 -11.77
CA GLY A 409 -6.70 0.89 -11.66
C GLY A 409 -7.41 -0.34 -12.20
N ASP A 410 -8.72 -0.40 -11.97
CA ASP A 410 -9.52 -1.57 -12.29
C ASP A 410 -10.11 -1.58 -13.71
N ARG A 411 -10.57 -2.76 -14.15
CA ARG A 411 -11.26 -3.00 -15.41
C ARG A 411 -12.36 -4.04 -15.28
N GLN A 412 -13.35 -3.91 -16.16
CA GLN A 412 -14.43 -4.87 -16.36
C GLN A 412 -15.16 -5.22 -15.06
N THR A 413 -15.43 -4.20 -14.25
CA THR A 413 -16.02 -4.33 -12.92
C THR A 413 -17.54 -4.55 -12.98
N PHE A 414 -18.09 -5.12 -11.92
CA PHE A 414 -19.52 -5.25 -11.65
C PHE A 414 -19.75 -5.24 -10.13
N GLN A 415 -20.74 -4.48 -9.64
CA GLN A 415 -20.93 -4.26 -8.20
C GLN A 415 -22.30 -4.76 -7.73
N VAL A 416 -22.34 -5.31 -6.52
CA VAL A 416 -23.53 -5.83 -5.85
C VAL A 416 -23.56 -5.34 -4.40
N MET A 417 -24.74 -4.99 -3.87
CA MET A 417 -24.88 -4.59 -2.47
C MET A 417 -26.26 -5.00 -1.92
N PRO A 418 -26.36 -5.66 -0.74
CA PRO A 418 -27.65 -5.91 -0.10
C PRO A 418 -28.23 -4.62 0.50
N SER A 419 -29.56 -4.54 0.61
CA SER A 419 -30.25 -3.43 1.27
C SER A 419 -31.55 -3.89 1.92
N ASP A 420 -31.81 -3.39 3.12
CA ASP A 420 -33.03 -3.59 3.92
C ASP A 420 -34.11 -2.52 3.67
N ALA A 421 -33.99 -1.74 2.60
CA ALA A 421 -34.98 -0.72 2.25
C ALA A 421 -36.39 -1.30 2.05
N GLU A 422 -37.40 -0.66 2.63
CA GLU A 422 -38.80 -1.13 2.50
C GLU A 422 -39.28 -1.16 1.04
N GLY A 423 -38.80 -0.23 0.23
CA GLY A 423 -39.10 -0.14 -1.20
C GLY A 423 -37.84 -0.14 -2.05
N LYS A 424 -37.82 0.74 -3.06
CA LYS A 424 -36.67 0.90 -3.96
C LYS A 424 -35.42 1.36 -3.17
N PRO A 425 -34.29 0.62 -3.21
CA PRO A 425 -33.06 1.01 -2.54
C PRO A 425 -32.39 2.24 -3.20
N ASN A 426 -31.57 2.98 -2.44
CA ASN A 426 -30.82 4.13 -2.97
C ASN A 426 -29.55 3.67 -3.70
N ALA A 427 -29.27 4.26 -4.86
CA ALA A 427 -28.05 4.02 -5.63
C ALA A 427 -26.85 4.87 -5.19
N ASN A 428 -27.07 5.92 -4.38
CA ASN A 428 -26.00 6.74 -3.83
C ASN A 428 -25.06 5.87 -2.99
N ARG A 429 -23.76 5.98 -3.26
CA ARG A 429 -22.74 5.11 -2.65
C ARG A 429 -22.61 5.30 -1.14
N GLY A 430 -22.77 6.53 -0.66
CA GLY A 430 -22.76 6.83 0.78
C GLY A 430 -24.03 6.35 1.45
N GLU A 431 -25.20 6.63 0.86
CA GLU A 431 -26.48 6.25 1.49
C GLU A 431 -26.75 4.74 1.51
N ARG A 432 -26.15 3.96 0.60
CA ARG A 432 -26.27 2.49 0.56
C ARG A 432 -25.21 1.77 1.39
N ALA A 433 -24.24 2.50 1.94
CA ALA A 433 -23.12 1.91 2.64
C ALA A 433 -23.60 1.21 3.92
N LEU A 434 -23.00 0.07 4.25
CA LEU A 434 -23.30 -0.66 5.48
C LEU A 434 -22.06 -0.71 6.37
N ALA A 435 -22.21 -0.20 7.60
CA ALA A 435 -21.17 -0.21 8.62
C ALA A 435 -20.94 -1.62 9.17
N PHE A 436 -19.68 -1.92 9.48
CA PHE A 436 -19.27 -3.19 10.09
C PHE A 436 -18.10 -2.98 11.06
N LYS A 437 -17.70 -4.07 11.71
CA LYS A 437 -16.48 -4.15 12.51
C LYS A 437 -15.66 -5.36 12.05
N HIS A 438 -14.34 -5.26 12.08
CA HIS A 438 -13.46 -6.38 11.69
C HIS A 438 -13.63 -7.63 12.56
N GLU A 439 -14.11 -7.50 13.80
CA GLU A 439 -14.48 -8.66 14.65
C GLU A 439 -15.60 -9.52 14.04
N ASN A 440 -16.41 -8.94 13.15
CA ASN A 440 -17.50 -9.58 12.43
C ASN A 440 -17.16 -9.84 10.95
N GLU A 441 -15.89 -9.67 10.56
CA GLU A 441 -15.36 -9.90 9.21
C GLU A 441 -14.44 -11.11 9.20
N SER A 442 -14.56 -11.94 8.17
CA SER A 442 -13.63 -13.03 7.89
C SER A 442 -13.16 -12.90 6.45
N ALA A 443 -11.88 -12.59 6.27
CA ALA A 443 -11.25 -12.35 4.97
C ALA A 443 -10.18 -13.41 4.67
N LYS A 444 -10.55 -14.42 3.88
CA LYS A 444 -9.71 -15.58 3.49
C LYS A 444 -9.60 -15.66 1.96
N ALA A 445 -8.59 -16.39 1.48
CA ALA A 445 -8.34 -16.52 0.04
C ALA A 445 -9.55 -17.08 -0.75
N HIS A 446 -10.27 -18.03 -0.14
CA HIS A 446 -11.36 -18.79 -0.76
C HIS A 446 -12.76 -18.39 -0.24
N TYR A 447 -12.82 -17.47 0.72
CA TYR A 447 -14.05 -17.08 1.40
C TYR A 447 -13.94 -15.68 1.98
N TYR A 448 -14.98 -14.88 1.77
CA TYR A 448 -15.20 -13.66 2.54
C TYR A 448 -16.58 -13.70 3.19
N GLY A 449 -16.67 -13.23 4.43
CA GLY A 449 -17.94 -13.05 5.13
C GLY A 449 -17.90 -11.83 6.02
N VAL A 450 -19.01 -11.09 6.07
CA VAL A 450 -19.18 -9.96 6.98
C VAL A 450 -20.61 -9.91 7.52
N THR A 451 -20.74 -9.64 8.82
CA THR A 451 -22.02 -9.26 9.43
C THR A 451 -22.01 -7.77 9.72
N PHE A 452 -22.94 -7.04 9.12
CA PHE A 452 -23.08 -5.59 9.27
C PHE A 452 -23.78 -5.22 10.58
N GLU A 453 -23.62 -3.98 11.02
CA GLU A 453 -24.24 -3.48 12.25
C GLU A 453 -25.78 -3.47 12.19
N ASN A 454 -26.39 -3.44 11.00
CA ASN A 454 -27.85 -3.60 10.83
C ASN A 454 -28.31 -5.07 10.92
N GLY A 455 -27.38 -6.03 10.99
CA GLY A 455 -27.63 -7.46 11.14
C GLY A 455 -27.70 -8.25 9.83
N ILE A 456 -27.55 -7.61 8.67
CA ILE A 456 -27.39 -8.32 7.39
C ILE A 456 -26.05 -9.06 7.40
N LYS A 457 -26.04 -10.30 6.91
CA LYS A 457 -24.81 -11.05 6.66
C LYS A 457 -24.62 -11.26 5.16
N THR A 458 -23.42 -11.01 4.66
CA THR A 458 -23.03 -11.35 3.28
C THR A 458 -21.83 -12.28 3.28
N GLU A 459 -21.87 -13.31 2.44
CA GLU A 459 -20.81 -14.28 2.26
C GLU A 459 -20.52 -14.49 0.76
N MET A 460 -19.26 -14.71 0.36
CA MET A 460 -18.89 -15.01 -1.01
C MET A 460 -17.77 -16.05 -1.12
N THR A 461 -17.85 -16.90 -2.14
CA THR A 461 -16.82 -17.88 -2.48
C THR A 461 -16.65 -18.01 -4.00
N PRO A 462 -15.42 -18.19 -4.52
CA PRO A 462 -15.14 -18.07 -5.94
C PRO A 462 -15.00 -19.44 -6.62
N THR A 463 -15.18 -19.45 -7.93
CA THR A 463 -14.56 -20.40 -8.85
C THR A 463 -13.58 -19.62 -9.76
N ASP A 464 -13.22 -20.13 -10.95
CA ASP A 464 -12.31 -19.41 -11.86
C ASP A 464 -13.03 -18.24 -12.54
N HIS A 465 -14.16 -18.51 -13.20
CA HIS A 465 -14.96 -17.53 -13.94
C HIS A 465 -16.27 -17.12 -13.24
N ALA A 466 -16.53 -17.64 -12.04
CA ALA A 466 -17.79 -17.43 -11.33
C ALA A 466 -17.61 -17.24 -9.81
N ALA A 467 -18.70 -16.91 -9.13
CA ALA A 467 -18.80 -16.93 -7.68
C ALA A 467 -20.23 -17.26 -7.23
N MET A 468 -20.33 -17.73 -5.99
CA MET A 468 -21.58 -17.82 -5.24
C MET A 468 -21.55 -16.80 -4.11
N MET A 469 -22.58 -15.96 -4.04
CA MET A 469 -22.80 -14.99 -2.97
C MET A 469 -24.08 -15.32 -2.22
N LYS A 470 -24.05 -15.16 -0.90
CA LYS A 470 -25.15 -15.50 -0.01
C LYS A 470 -25.46 -14.28 0.86
N PHE A 471 -26.72 -13.88 0.86
CA PHE A 471 -27.20 -12.71 1.61
C PHE A 471 -28.25 -13.18 2.61
N THR A 472 -27.97 -13.03 3.91
CA THR A 472 -28.91 -13.34 4.99
C THR A 472 -29.48 -12.05 5.55
N PHE A 473 -30.78 -11.82 5.33
CA PHE A 473 -31.49 -10.63 5.79
C PHE A 473 -32.11 -10.84 7.16
N LYS A 474 -32.30 -9.76 7.91
CA LYS A 474 -32.95 -9.79 9.23
C LYS A 474 -34.48 -9.80 9.12
N ASP A 475 -35.01 -9.09 8.12
CA ASP A 475 -36.43 -8.78 7.95
C ASP A 475 -36.93 -9.26 6.56
N ASP A 476 -38.17 -8.96 6.18
CA ASP A 476 -38.73 -9.32 4.84
C ASP A 476 -38.32 -8.33 3.73
N ASN A 477 -37.59 -7.27 4.07
CA ASN A 477 -37.12 -6.26 3.12
C ASN A 477 -35.79 -6.71 2.50
N ALA A 478 -35.83 -7.73 1.65
CA ALA A 478 -34.62 -8.28 1.03
C ALA A 478 -34.39 -7.70 -0.36
N ASN A 479 -33.55 -6.67 -0.47
CA ASN A 479 -33.13 -6.11 -1.76
C ASN A 479 -31.67 -6.44 -2.06
N ILE A 480 -31.38 -6.67 -3.34
CA ILE A 480 -30.03 -6.71 -3.87
C ILE A 480 -29.93 -5.65 -4.97
N LEU A 481 -28.99 -4.74 -4.81
CA LEU A 481 -28.68 -3.65 -5.72
C LEU A 481 -27.50 -4.06 -6.62
N PHE A 482 -27.59 -3.69 -7.89
CA PHE A 482 -26.56 -3.90 -8.90
C PHE A 482 -26.07 -2.55 -9.39
N ASP A 483 -24.77 -2.38 -9.56
CA ASP A 483 -24.16 -1.13 -10.02
C ASP A 483 -22.80 -1.39 -10.72
N ASN A 484 -22.10 -0.31 -11.06
CA ASN A 484 -20.76 -0.36 -11.58
C ASN A 484 -19.94 0.88 -11.14
N VAL A 485 -18.64 0.92 -11.45
CA VAL A 485 -17.78 2.08 -11.15
C VAL A 485 -18.22 3.32 -11.95
N SER A 486 -18.62 3.13 -13.20
CA SER A 486 -19.14 4.20 -14.08
C SER A 486 -20.40 3.75 -14.85
N ASN A 487 -20.98 4.65 -15.65
CA ASN A 487 -22.13 4.33 -16.51
C ASN A 487 -21.77 3.47 -17.75
N ASN A 488 -20.52 3.04 -17.89
CA ASN A 488 -20.01 2.30 -19.04
C ASN A 488 -20.37 0.82 -18.94
N GLY A 489 -21.59 0.49 -19.34
CA GLY A 489 -22.09 -0.88 -19.36
C GLY A 489 -23.56 -0.94 -19.69
N GLY A 490 -24.17 -2.08 -19.39
CA GLY A 490 -25.61 -2.27 -19.50
C GLY A 490 -26.07 -3.46 -18.68
N ILE A 491 -27.26 -3.35 -18.10
CA ILE A 491 -27.90 -4.44 -17.36
C ILE A 491 -29.33 -4.67 -17.84
N THR A 492 -29.70 -5.94 -17.98
CA THR A 492 -31.04 -6.41 -18.35
C THR A 492 -31.55 -7.36 -17.27
N LEU A 493 -32.74 -7.05 -16.75
CA LEU A 493 -33.41 -7.80 -15.70
C LEU A 493 -34.41 -8.79 -16.30
N ASN A 494 -34.39 -10.04 -15.86
CA ASN A 494 -35.38 -11.06 -16.21
C ASN A 494 -36.02 -11.65 -14.93
N PRO A 495 -36.88 -10.87 -14.23
CA PRO A 495 -37.40 -11.22 -12.91
C PRO A 495 -38.23 -12.52 -12.90
N GLU A 496 -38.97 -12.80 -13.98
CA GLU A 496 -39.77 -14.04 -14.12
C GLU A 496 -38.91 -15.32 -14.04
N ASN A 497 -37.64 -15.22 -14.46
CA ASN A 497 -36.69 -16.33 -14.46
C ASN A 497 -35.67 -16.22 -13.33
N GLY A 498 -35.74 -15.19 -12.47
CA GLY A 498 -34.74 -14.92 -11.45
C GLY A 498 -33.32 -14.77 -12.01
N THR A 499 -33.15 -14.10 -13.15
CA THR A 499 -31.83 -13.97 -13.81
C THR A 499 -31.52 -12.56 -14.29
N ILE A 500 -30.23 -12.25 -14.35
CA ILE A 500 -29.69 -11.00 -14.89
C ILE A 500 -28.69 -11.33 -15.99
N THR A 501 -28.73 -10.53 -17.05
CA THR A 501 -27.67 -10.47 -18.05
C THR A 501 -27.15 -9.05 -18.13
N GLY A 502 -25.85 -8.87 -18.29
CA GLY A 502 -25.27 -7.54 -18.43
C GLY A 502 -23.94 -7.55 -19.14
N TYR A 503 -23.37 -6.36 -19.27
CA TYR A 503 -22.01 -6.16 -19.72
C TYR A 503 -21.39 -4.92 -19.07
N THR A 504 -20.07 -4.91 -19.02
CA THR A 504 -19.26 -3.81 -18.48
C THR A 504 -18.17 -3.46 -19.47
N ASP A 505 -18.05 -2.16 -19.75
CA ASP A 505 -16.97 -1.56 -20.55
C ASP A 505 -16.05 -0.71 -19.67
N GLN A 506 -16.18 -0.83 -18.34
CA GLN A 506 -15.33 -0.12 -17.39
C GLN A 506 -13.87 -0.51 -17.62
N LYS A 507 -12.97 0.48 -17.66
CA LYS A 507 -11.53 0.27 -17.72
C LYS A 507 -10.79 1.53 -17.31
N SER A 508 -9.69 1.37 -16.62
CA SER A 508 -8.75 2.47 -16.36
C SER A 508 -8.08 2.96 -17.65
N GLY A 509 -7.43 4.12 -17.59
CA GLY A 509 -6.66 4.65 -18.72
C GLY A 509 -5.46 3.78 -19.12
N LEU A 510 -4.92 3.01 -18.18
CA LEU A 510 -3.80 2.09 -18.40
C LEU A 510 -4.25 0.69 -18.82
N SER A 511 -5.56 0.41 -18.73
CA SER A 511 -6.16 -0.87 -19.13
C SER A 511 -6.30 -1.04 -20.65
N THR A 512 -5.17 -0.87 -21.35
CA THR A 512 -5.09 -0.94 -22.81
C THR A 512 -5.53 -2.31 -23.30
N GLY A 513 -6.29 -2.35 -24.40
CA GLY A 513 -6.77 -3.61 -24.97
C GLY A 513 -7.96 -4.25 -24.23
N ALA A 514 -8.36 -3.75 -23.06
CA ALA A 514 -9.55 -4.23 -22.37
C ALA A 514 -10.82 -4.07 -23.25
N THR A 515 -11.47 -5.21 -23.49
CA THR A 515 -12.72 -5.34 -24.27
C THR A 515 -13.94 -5.37 -23.35
N ARG A 516 -15.14 -5.49 -23.92
CA ARG A 516 -16.36 -5.73 -23.14
C ARG A 516 -16.25 -7.06 -22.38
N MET A 517 -16.71 -7.07 -21.14
CA MET A 517 -16.99 -8.29 -20.38
C MET A 517 -18.50 -8.44 -20.21
N PHE A 518 -18.99 -9.68 -20.31
CA PHE A 518 -20.39 -10.07 -20.16
C PHE A 518 -20.62 -10.73 -18.81
N VAL A 519 -21.80 -10.52 -18.25
CA VAL A 519 -22.20 -11.01 -16.93
C VAL A 519 -23.51 -11.80 -17.06
N TYR A 520 -23.57 -12.94 -16.40
CA TYR A 520 -24.79 -13.71 -16.18
C TYR A 520 -24.93 -14.05 -14.70
N ALA A 521 -26.10 -13.78 -14.10
CA ALA A 521 -26.38 -14.14 -12.72
C ALA A 521 -27.76 -14.80 -12.59
N ALA A 522 -27.89 -15.74 -11.65
CA ALA A 522 -29.12 -16.45 -11.31
C ALA A 522 -29.34 -16.47 -9.79
N PHE A 523 -30.60 -16.40 -9.37
CA PHE A 523 -31.03 -16.37 -7.98
C PHE A 523 -31.94 -17.55 -7.64
N ASP A 524 -31.92 -18.01 -6.39
CA ASP A 524 -32.74 -19.10 -5.86
C ASP A 524 -34.11 -18.65 -5.33
N ASN A 525 -34.21 -17.40 -4.85
CA ASN A 525 -35.48 -16.84 -4.36
C ASN A 525 -36.31 -16.15 -5.46
N PRO A 526 -37.65 -16.22 -5.40
CA PRO A 526 -38.53 -15.48 -6.30
C PRO A 526 -38.36 -13.95 -6.17
N VAL A 527 -38.31 -13.26 -7.31
CA VAL A 527 -38.28 -11.80 -7.37
C VAL A 527 -39.70 -11.24 -7.26
N THR A 528 -39.96 -10.39 -6.27
CA THR A 528 -41.27 -9.75 -6.02
C THR A 528 -41.37 -8.35 -6.58
N ASP A 529 -40.25 -7.63 -6.70
CA ASP A 529 -40.18 -6.31 -7.33
C ASP A 529 -38.81 -6.11 -7.98
N SER A 530 -38.74 -5.25 -9.01
CA SER A 530 -37.50 -4.96 -9.72
C SER A 530 -37.55 -3.64 -10.44
N GLY A 531 -36.39 -3.05 -10.72
CA GLY A 531 -36.35 -1.85 -11.55
C GLY A 531 -34.96 -1.27 -11.75
N LYS A 532 -34.90 -0.25 -12.61
CA LYS A 532 -33.71 0.59 -12.80
C LYS A 532 -33.58 1.63 -11.70
N LEU A 533 -32.34 1.91 -11.32
CA LEU A 533 -32.00 3.01 -10.43
C LEU A 533 -31.45 4.17 -11.27
N THR A 534 -31.78 5.40 -10.91
CA THR A 534 -31.50 6.59 -11.73
C THR A 534 -31.12 7.77 -10.85
N GLY A 535 -30.34 8.72 -11.39
CA GLY A 535 -30.02 9.98 -10.70
C GLY A 535 -28.59 10.08 -10.16
N GLU A 536 -27.83 9.00 -10.24
CA GLU A 536 -26.43 8.91 -9.79
C GLU A 536 -25.43 8.91 -10.95
N GLY A 537 -25.91 9.20 -12.17
CA GLY A 537 -25.09 9.20 -13.39
C GLY A 537 -24.65 7.80 -13.84
N ARG A 538 -25.29 6.73 -13.33
CA ARG A 538 -25.00 5.32 -13.62
C ARG A 538 -26.24 4.53 -14.08
N ASP A 539 -27.22 5.24 -14.61
CA ASP A 539 -28.57 4.76 -14.94
C ASP A 539 -28.62 3.57 -15.92
N ASN A 540 -27.58 3.34 -16.74
CA ASN A 540 -27.52 2.21 -17.66
C ASN A 540 -27.21 0.88 -16.94
N VAL A 541 -26.46 0.95 -15.85
CA VAL A 541 -25.88 -0.18 -15.12
C VAL A 541 -26.52 -0.40 -13.76
N SER A 542 -27.18 0.61 -13.18
CA SER A 542 -27.77 0.50 -11.85
C SER A 542 -29.19 -0.07 -11.88
N ALA A 543 -29.43 -1.11 -11.07
CA ALA A 543 -30.72 -1.78 -10.95
C ALA A 543 -30.90 -2.43 -9.58
N TYR A 544 -32.08 -2.97 -9.29
CA TYR A 544 -32.30 -3.76 -8.08
C TYR A 544 -33.31 -4.89 -8.32
N TYR A 545 -33.22 -5.91 -7.46
CA TYR A 545 -34.25 -6.90 -7.19
C TYR A 545 -34.67 -6.86 -5.73
N LYS A 546 -35.97 -7.05 -5.49
CA LYS A 546 -36.54 -7.37 -4.19
C LYS A 546 -37.02 -8.82 -4.20
N PHE A 547 -36.72 -9.56 -3.15
CA PHE A 547 -36.99 -10.99 -3.05
C PHE A 547 -38.05 -11.32 -2.00
N ASP A 548 -38.77 -12.42 -2.23
CA ASP A 548 -39.60 -13.04 -1.19
C ASP A 548 -38.71 -13.77 -0.19
N THR A 549 -38.71 -13.28 1.05
CA THR A 549 -37.93 -13.84 2.18
C THR A 549 -38.79 -14.06 3.41
N ALA A 550 -40.10 -14.26 3.24
CA ALA A 550 -41.03 -14.47 4.36
C ALA A 550 -40.73 -15.79 5.13
N ASP A 551 -40.41 -16.86 4.39
CA ASP A 551 -40.14 -18.18 4.95
C ASP A 551 -38.63 -18.52 5.05
N ASP A 552 -37.81 -17.94 4.18
CA ASP A 552 -36.36 -18.09 4.16
C ASP A 552 -35.68 -16.72 4.06
N LYS A 553 -34.77 -16.44 4.99
CA LYS A 553 -34.04 -15.17 5.08
C LYS A 553 -32.80 -15.12 4.19
N GLU A 554 -32.45 -16.23 3.59
CA GLU A 554 -31.30 -16.35 2.71
C GLU A 554 -31.71 -16.12 1.25
N VAL A 555 -30.87 -15.38 0.51
CA VAL A 555 -30.91 -15.27 -0.95
C VAL A 555 -29.51 -15.61 -1.47
N THR A 556 -29.42 -16.58 -2.38
CA THR A 556 -28.18 -16.98 -3.04
C THR A 556 -28.14 -16.46 -4.47
N MET A 557 -27.05 -15.78 -4.81
CA MET A 557 -26.72 -15.39 -6.18
C MET A 557 -25.57 -16.24 -6.72
N LYS A 558 -25.78 -16.91 -7.85
CA LYS A 558 -24.71 -17.53 -8.65
C LYS A 558 -24.39 -16.62 -9.84
N ILE A 559 -23.16 -16.11 -9.94
CA ILE A 559 -22.76 -15.13 -10.96
C ILE A 559 -21.51 -15.60 -11.71
N ALA A 560 -21.48 -15.44 -13.03
CA ALA A 560 -20.33 -15.76 -13.89
C ALA A 560 -20.09 -14.69 -14.95
N THR A 561 -18.86 -14.65 -15.46
CA THR A 561 -18.42 -13.68 -16.45
C THR A 561 -17.83 -14.35 -17.71
N SER A 562 -17.71 -13.58 -18.78
CA SER A 562 -17.05 -13.99 -20.03
C SER A 562 -16.54 -12.77 -20.79
N LEU A 563 -15.42 -12.90 -21.51
CA LEU A 563 -14.93 -11.92 -22.47
C LEU A 563 -15.47 -12.18 -23.90
N ILE A 564 -16.15 -13.31 -24.10
CA ILE A 564 -16.67 -13.77 -25.39
C ILE A 564 -18.14 -13.36 -25.57
N SER A 565 -19.04 -13.78 -24.68
CA SER A 565 -20.47 -13.54 -24.84
C SER A 565 -21.27 -13.81 -23.56
N VAL A 566 -22.53 -13.34 -23.51
CA VAL A 566 -23.47 -13.70 -22.42
C VAL A 566 -23.74 -15.21 -22.39
N GLU A 567 -23.80 -15.85 -23.56
CA GLU A 567 -23.98 -17.31 -23.65
C GLU A 567 -22.80 -18.06 -23.05
N GLN A 568 -21.57 -17.60 -23.32
CA GLN A 568 -20.37 -18.20 -22.73
C GLN A 568 -20.28 -17.91 -21.22
N ALA A 569 -20.70 -16.73 -20.73
CA ALA A 569 -20.78 -16.46 -19.29
C ALA A 569 -21.72 -17.45 -18.58
N LYS A 570 -22.90 -17.71 -19.16
CA LYS A 570 -23.82 -18.74 -18.66
C LYS A 570 -23.19 -20.14 -18.68
N LYS A 571 -22.47 -20.46 -19.75
CA LYS A 571 -21.78 -21.74 -19.89
C LYS A 571 -20.65 -21.92 -18.87
N ASN A 572 -19.89 -20.87 -18.57
CA ASN A 572 -18.88 -20.89 -17.52
C ASN A 572 -19.52 -21.18 -16.15
N LEU A 573 -20.68 -20.59 -15.86
CA LEU A 573 -21.45 -20.89 -14.66
C LEU A 573 -21.80 -22.39 -14.57
N GLU A 574 -22.38 -22.94 -15.64
CA GLU A 574 -22.81 -24.35 -15.72
C GLU A 574 -21.64 -25.34 -15.65
N GLN A 575 -20.46 -24.96 -16.17
CA GLN A 575 -19.26 -25.80 -16.13
C GLN A 575 -18.57 -25.81 -14.76
N GLU A 576 -18.61 -24.69 -14.02
CA GLU A 576 -17.88 -24.56 -12.75
C GLU A 576 -18.75 -24.81 -11.52
N MET A 577 -20.07 -24.61 -11.65
CA MET A 577 -21.07 -24.87 -10.62
C MET A 577 -22.24 -25.65 -11.19
N SER A 578 -22.41 -26.87 -10.69
CA SER A 578 -23.58 -27.69 -10.98
C SER A 578 -24.83 -27.16 -10.26
N ALA A 579 -26.00 -27.67 -10.65
CA ALA A 579 -27.26 -27.33 -9.99
C ALA A 579 -27.28 -27.76 -8.51
N GLU A 580 -26.60 -28.86 -8.17
CA GLU A 580 -26.54 -29.43 -6.81
C GLU A 580 -25.44 -28.81 -5.93
N ASP A 581 -24.58 -27.95 -6.50
CA ASP A 581 -23.56 -27.28 -5.72
C ASP A 581 -24.17 -26.30 -4.72
N THR A 582 -23.74 -26.44 -3.47
CA THR A 582 -24.04 -25.57 -2.33
C THR A 582 -22.90 -24.57 -2.14
N PHE A 583 -23.13 -23.55 -1.32
CA PHE A 583 -22.08 -22.59 -0.95
C PHE A 583 -20.85 -23.29 -0.36
N ASP A 584 -21.05 -24.22 0.59
CA ASP A 584 -19.94 -24.95 1.22
C ASP A 584 -19.19 -25.86 0.25
N THR A 585 -19.86 -26.49 -0.73
CA THR A 585 -19.16 -27.33 -1.70
C THR A 585 -18.28 -26.51 -2.63
N VAL A 586 -18.70 -25.31 -3.02
CA VAL A 586 -17.85 -24.39 -3.79
C VAL A 586 -16.70 -23.86 -2.92
N ARG A 587 -17.01 -23.45 -1.69
CA ARG A 587 -16.02 -22.99 -0.69
C ARG A 587 -14.90 -23.99 -0.47
N HIS A 588 -15.23 -25.24 -0.17
CA HIS A 588 -14.24 -26.28 0.04
C HIS A 588 -13.45 -26.63 -1.23
N ARG A 589 -14.04 -26.52 -2.42
CA ARG A 589 -13.27 -26.70 -3.68
C ARG A 589 -12.23 -25.61 -3.86
N ALA A 590 -12.55 -24.36 -3.58
CA ALA A 590 -11.60 -23.26 -3.63
C ALA A 590 -10.54 -23.36 -2.52
N GLU A 591 -10.95 -23.73 -1.30
CA GLU A 591 -10.06 -23.99 -0.17
C GLU A 591 -9.02 -25.07 -0.49
N ASN A 592 -9.45 -26.21 -1.06
CA ASN A 592 -8.55 -27.31 -1.43
C ASN A 592 -7.51 -26.89 -2.48
N LYS A 593 -7.91 -26.09 -3.48
CA LYS A 593 -6.95 -25.54 -4.47
C LYS A 593 -5.86 -24.70 -3.80
N TRP A 594 -6.21 -23.93 -2.77
CA TRP A 594 -5.24 -23.15 -2.01
C TRP A 594 -4.39 -24.04 -1.12
N ASN A 595 -4.97 -24.95 -0.35
CA ASN A 595 -4.21 -25.86 0.53
C ASN A 595 -3.20 -26.71 -0.26
N ASP A 596 -3.53 -27.14 -1.49
CA ASP A 596 -2.60 -27.86 -2.37
C ASP A 596 -1.35 -27.03 -2.75
N LEU A 597 -1.50 -25.71 -2.86
CA LEU A 597 -0.37 -24.79 -3.15
C LEU A 597 0.35 -24.37 -1.88
N LEU A 598 -0.38 -23.97 -0.84
CA LEU A 598 0.17 -23.50 0.43
C LEU A 598 0.96 -24.62 1.13
N GLY A 599 0.45 -25.85 1.09
CA GLY A 599 1.12 -27.03 1.65
C GLY A 599 2.40 -27.47 0.93
N LYS A 600 2.86 -26.73 -0.09
CA LYS A 600 4.19 -26.94 -0.69
C LYS A 600 5.32 -26.49 0.23
N ILE A 601 5.02 -25.62 1.20
CA ILE A 601 5.98 -25.13 2.20
C ILE A 601 5.41 -25.40 3.58
N GLU A 602 6.15 -26.16 4.37
CA GLU A 602 5.84 -26.49 5.77
C GLU A 602 7.01 -26.05 6.64
N VAL A 603 6.72 -25.40 7.77
CA VAL A 603 7.71 -24.90 8.72
C VAL A 603 7.33 -25.32 10.14
N GLU A 604 8.32 -25.64 10.97
CA GLU A 604 8.13 -26.09 12.35
C GLU A 604 8.65 -25.05 13.34
N GLY A 605 7.87 -24.68 14.35
CA GLY A 605 8.30 -23.76 15.41
C GLY A 605 7.99 -22.27 15.14
N ALA A 606 7.38 -21.96 14.00
CA ALA A 606 7.00 -20.59 13.67
C ALA A 606 5.87 -20.09 14.59
N THR A 607 5.90 -18.79 14.90
CA THR A 607 4.80 -18.13 15.62
C THR A 607 3.56 -18.00 14.73
N GLU A 608 2.40 -17.69 15.33
CA GLU A 608 1.16 -17.43 14.58
C GLU A 608 1.35 -16.33 13.53
N ASP A 609 2.00 -15.20 13.91
CA ASP A 609 2.29 -14.09 12.98
C ASP A 609 3.22 -14.50 11.84
N GLN A 610 4.23 -15.33 12.10
CA GLN A 610 5.13 -15.85 11.07
C GLN A 610 4.40 -16.78 10.10
N LEU A 611 3.50 -17.65 10.60
CA LEU A 611 2.67 -18.52 9.75
C LEU A 611 1.68 -17.69 8.92
N THR A 612 1.03 -16.70 9.52
CA THR A 612 0.16 -15.77 8.80
C THR A 612 0.93 -15.01 7.72
N THR A 613 2.13 -14.51 8.03
CA THR A 613 2.98 -13.82 7.06
C THR A 613 3.38 -14.74 5.91
N LEU A 614 3.86 -15.96 6.21
CA LEU A 614 4.27 -16.93 5.20
C LEU A 614 3.11 -17.28 4.25
N TYR A 615 1.98 -17.73 4.79
CA TYR A 615 0.88 -18.21 3.96
C TYR A 615 0.13 -17.08 3.26
N SER A 616 0.09 -15.86 3.83
CA SER A 616 -0.44 -14.68 3.14
C SER A 616 0.45 -14.23 1.98
N ASN A 617 1.78 -14.29 2.13
CA ASN A 617 2.72 -14.04 1.04
C ASN A 617 2.58 -15.12 -0.06
N MET A 618 2.43 -16.40 0.30
CA MET A 618 2.17 -17.45 -0.70
C MET A 618 0.84 -17.23 -1.43
N TYR A 619 -0.19 -16.78 -0.72
CA TYR A 619 -1.45 -16.39 -1.33
C TYR A 619 -1.27 -15.28 -2.36
N ARG A 620 -0.59 -14.18 -2.01
CA ARG A 620 -0.31 -13.06 -2.93
C ARG A 620 0.53 -13.49 -4.13
N LEU A 621 1.56 -14.31 -3.89
CA LEU A 621 2.38 -14.90 -4.95
C LEU A 621 1.51 -15.60 -6.00
N PHE A 622 0.50 -16.38 -5.63
CA PHE A 622 -0.30 -17.13 -6.62
C PHE A 622 -1.59 -16.42 -7.08
N LEU A 623 -1.75 -15.12 -6.86
CA LEU A 623 -2.86 -14.35 -7.42
C LEU A 623 -2.67 -13.99 -8.89
N TYR A 624 -1.46 -13.56 -9.28
CA TYR A 624 -1.11 -13.06 -10.61
C TYR A 624 -0.06 -13.95 -11.28
N PRO A 625 0.09 -14.00 -12.61
CA PRO A 625 -0.85 -13.51 -13.63
C PRO A 625 -2.18 -14.25 -13.57
N ASN A 626 -3.20 -13.70 -14.24
CA ASN A 626 -4.54 -14.26 -14.30
C ASN A 626 -4.79 -14.98 -15.63
N SER A 627 -5.58 -16.05 -15.60
CA SER A 627 -6.16 -16.64 -16.81
C SER A 627 -7.03 -15.61 -17.53
N ALA A 628 -7.00 -15.61 -18.87
CA ALA A 628 -7.89 -14.81 -19.71
C ALA A 628 -8.45 -15.64 -20.89
N TYR A 629 -8.63 -16.94 -20.65
CA TYR A 629 -9.17 -17.90 -21.61
C TYR A 629 -10.37 -18.63 -21.01
N GLU A 630 -11.25 -19.13 -21.86
CA GLU A 630 -12.50 -19.78 -21.47
C GLU A 630 -12.65 -21.14 -22.17
N ASN A 631 -13.37 -22.07 -21.55
CA ASN A 631 -13.66 -23.37 -22.15
C ASN A 631 -14.95 -23.32 -22.98
N VAL A 632 -14.80 -23.13 -24.29
CA VAL A 632 -15.93 -23.16 -25.24
C VAL A 632 -16.40 -24.58 -25.59
N GLY A 633 -15.72 -25.61 -25.09
CA GLY A 633 -16.06 -27.03 -25.23
C GLY A 633 -17.01 -27.54 -24.14
N THR A 634 -16.77 -28.74 -23.62
CA THR A 634 -17.44 -29.25 -22.39
C THR A 634 -16.40 -29.51 -21.31
N ALA A 635 -16.82 -29.83 -20.09
CA ALA A 635 -15.88 -30.21 -19.02
C ALA A 635 -15.09 -31.49 -19.39
N GLU A 636 -15.72 -32.43 -20.09
CA GLU A 636 -15.13 -33.71 -20.52
C GLU A 636 -14.26 -33.57 -21.77
N ASN A 637 -14.57 -32.61 -22.65
CA ASN A 637 -13.83 -32.35 -23.88
C ASN A 637 -13.55 -30.84 -23.98
N PRO A 638 -12.57 -30.33 -23.23
CA PRO A 638 -12.31 -28.90 -23.16
C PRO A 638 -11.76 -28.38 -24.49
N VAL A 639 -12.22 -27.21 -24.88
CA VAL A 639 -11.70 -26.44 -26.02
C VAL A 639 -11.44 -25.03 -25.51
N PHE A 640 -10.17 -24.71 -25.29
CA PHE A 640 -9.77 -23.42 -24.73
C PHE A 640 -9.62 -22.38 -25.83
N LYS A 641 -10.31 -21.25 -25.65
CA LYS A 641 -10.23 -20.08 -26.53
C LYS A 641 -10.16 -18.80 -25.69
N HIS A 642 -9.74 -17.71 -26.29
CA HIS A 642 -9.70 -16.41 -25.64
C HIS A 642 -10.16 -15.29 -26.59
N ALA A 643 -10.65 -14.20 -26.00
CA ALA A 643 -10.92 -12.97 -26.73
C ALA A 643 -9.60 -12.20 -26.91
N ASP A 644 -9.27 -11.80 -28.14
CA ASP A 644 -8.02 -11.08 -28.41
C ASP A 644 -8.05 -9.66 -27.81
N GLN A 645 -7.18 -9.41 -26.83
CA GLN A 645 -7.01 -8.13 -26.14
C GLN A 645 -5.67 -7.45 -26.46
N LEU A 646 -4.94 -7.95 -27.46
CA LEU A 646 -3.58 -7.51 -27.81
C LEU A 646 -3.54 -6.75 -29.13
N ALA A 647 -4.69 -6.60 -29.78
CA ALA A 647 -4.80 -5.86 -31.03
C ALA A 647 -4.36 -4.40 -30.82
N LEU A 648 -3.32 -3.97 -31.56
CA LEU A 648 -2.87 -2.58 -31.59
C LEU A 648 -3.98 -1.61 -32.06
N ASN A 649 -4.90 -2.12 -32.87
CA ASN A 649 -6.13 -1.43 -33.28
C ASN A 649 -7.34 -2.26 -32.82
N PRO A 650 -7.80 -2.10 -31.58
CA PRO A 650 -8.90 -2.89 -31.04
C PRO A 650 -10.22 -2.57 -31.73
N CYS A 651 -11.12 -3.56 -31.78
CA CYS A 651 -12.47 -3.33 -32.27
C CYS A 651 -13.22 -2.34 -31.37
N THR A 652 -14.07 -1.50 -31.96
CA THR A 652 -14.68 -0.37 -31.25
C THR A 652 -16.12 -0.59 -30.79
N SER A 653 -16.76 -1.70 -31.17
CA SER A 653 -18.21 -1.88 -30.91
C SER A 653 -18.63 -3.34 -30.77
N SER A 654 -18.70 -3.81 -29.51
CA SER A 654 -19.35 -5.09 -29.16
C SER A 654 -20.87 -4.92 -29.12
N THR A 655 -21.62 -6.01 -29.34
CA THR A 655 -23.06 -6.01 -29.06
C THR A 655 -23.30 -6.16 -27.55
N PRO A 656 -24.52 -5.93 -27.03
CA PRO A 656 -24.83 -6.22 -25.63
C PRO A 656 -24.63 -7.69 -25.22
N THR A 657 -24.51 -8.61 -26.18
CA THR A 657 -24.48 -10.06 -25.92
C THR A 657 -23.24 -10.78 -26.44
N GLU A 658 -22.43 -10.16 -27.28
CA GLU A 658 -21.28 -10.80 -27.95
C GLU A 658 -20.16 -9.79 -28.25
N THR A 659 -18.92 -10.23 -28.04
CA THR A 659 -17.70 -9.44 -28.24
C THR A 659 -17.46 -9.14 -29.72
N CYS A 660 -16.87 -7.98 -30.02
CA CYS A 660 -16.43 -7.65 -31.38
C CYS A 660 -15.03 -8.15 -31.72
N THR A 661 -14.26 -8.60 -30.72
CA THR A 661 -12.88 -8.99 -30.96
C THR A 661 -12.80 -10.41 -31.50
N ALA A 662 -11.68 -10.76 -32.13
CA ALA A 662 -11.46 -12.11 -32.60
C ALA A 662 -11.38 -13.08 -31.42
N VAL A 663 -12.12 -14.19 -31.49
CA VAL A 663 -11.98 -15.30 -30.54
C VAL A 663 -10.97 -16.29 -31.12
N LYS A 664 -9.83 -16.45 -30.44
CA LYS A 664 -8.68 -17.24 -30.91
C LYS A 664 -8.49 -18.50 -30.06
N ASP A 665 -7.78 -19.46 -30.62
CA ASP A 665 -7.48 -20.73 -29.94
C ASP A 665 -6.35 -20.55 -28.92
N GLY A 666 -6.38 -21.35 -27.85
CA GLY A 666 -5.30 -21.42 -26.87
C GLY A 666 -5.59 -20.70 -25.56
N LYS A 667 -4.78 -21.03 -24.56
CA LYS A 667 -4.78 -20.39 -23.24
C LYS A 667 -3.89 -19.15 -23.29
N ILE A 668 -4.35 -18.06 -22.67
CA ILE A 668 -3.60 -16.82 -22.51
C ILE A 668 -3.63 -16.37 -21.06
N TYR A 669 -2.55 -15.70 -20.64
CA TYR A 669 -2.41 -15.09 -19.32
C TYR A 669 -2.15 -13.60 -19.46
N VAL A 670 -2.66 -12.82 -18.50
CA VAL A 670 -2.61 -11.35 -18.45
C VAL A 670 -2.36 -10.88 -17.01
N ASN A 671 -2.36 -9.57 -16.76
CA ASN A 671 -2.23 -8.99 -15.41
C ASN A 671 -0.86 -9.27 -14.77
N ASN A 672 0.22 -8.82 -15.42
CA ASN A 672 1.58 -9.00 -14.91
C ASN A 672 2.50 -7.85 -15.31
N GLY A 673 3.24 -7.33 -14.34
CA GLY A 673 4.40 -6.47 -14.53
C GLY A 673 5.69 -7.27 -14.51
N PHE A 674 6.35 -7.43 -15.66
CA PHE A 674 7.60 -8.21 -15.69
C PHE A 674 8.76 -7.50 -15.03
N TRP A 675 8.77 -6.16 -14.97
CA TRP A 675 9.83 -5.40 -14.31
C TRP A 675 9.91 -5.69 -12.80
N ASP A 676 8.75 -5.95 -12.19
CA ASP A 676 8.62 -6.40 -10.81
C ASP A 676 8.95 -7.89 -10.73
N THR A 677 8.10 -8.70 -11.36
CA THR A 677 8.00 -10.14 -11.10
C THR A 677 9.21 -10.98 -11.56
N TYR A 678 10.06 -10.50 -12.47
CA TYR A 678 11.21 -11.29 -12.94
C TYR A 678 12.22 -11.61 -11.83
N ARG A 679 12.26 -10.77 -10.80
CA ARG A 679 13.26 -10.77 -9.73
C ARG A 679 13.08 -11.96 -8.79
N THR A 680 11.83 -12.20 -8.40
CA THR A 680 11.49 -13.15 -7.33
C THR A 680 10.30 -14.04 -7.69
N THR A 681 9.23 -13.47 -8.26
CA THR A 681 7.98 -14.18 -8.57
C THR A 681 8.18 -15.32 -9.59
N TRP A 682 8.76 -15.04 -10.76
CA TRP A 682 8.99 -16.07 -11.80
C TRP A 682 10.00 -17.16 -11.38
N PRO A 683 11.10 -16.81 -10.66
CA PRO A 683 11.93 -17.80 -10.00
C PRO A 683 11.14 -18.67 -9.00
N ALA A 684 10.22 -18.09 -8.23
CA ALA A 684 9.39 -18.84 -7.27
C ALA A 684 8.42 -19.80 -7.99
N TYR A 685 7.78 -19.37 -9.08
CA TYR A 685 6.95 -20.27 -9.90
C TYR A 685 7.77 -21.43 -10.46
N SER A 686 8.93 -21.14 -11.04
CA SER A 686 9.81 -22.18 -11.60
C SER A 686 10.23 -23.21 -10.55
N LEU A 687 10.33 -22.81 -9.28
CA LEU A 687 10.67 -23.70 -8.17
C LEU A 687 9.45 -24.47 -7.64
N LEU A 688 8.34 -23.79 -7.35
CA LEU A 688 7.21 -24.33 -6.59
C LEU A 688 6.13 -24.98 -7.49
N THR A 689 5.96 -24.44 -8.71
CA THR A 689 4.90 -24.81 -9.66
C THR A 689 5.43 -24.90 -11.11
N PRO A 690 6.50 -25.66 -11.41
CA PRO A 690 7.16 -25.65 -12.72
C PRO A 690 6.25 -26.02 -13.90
N GLU A 691 5.32 -26.96 -13.73
CA GLU A 691 4.37 -27.31 -14.79
C GLU A 691 3.43 -26.16 -15.14
N LYS A 692 2.85 -25.53 -14.11
CA LYS A 692 1.98 -24.35 -14.28
C LYS A 692 2.78 -23.16 -14.83
N THR A 693 4.03 -23.01 -14.43
CA THR A 693 4.95 -21.99 -14.97
C THR A 693 5.07 -22.12 -16.48
N GLY A 694 5.31 -23.32 -17.00
CA GLY A 694 5.38 -23.55 -18.45
C GLY A 694 4.07 -23.23 -19.17
N GLU A 695 2.92 -23.58 -18.58
CA GLU A 695 1.61 -23.20 -19.13
C GLU A 695 1.42 -21.67 -19.18
N MET A 696 1.83 -20.95 -18.13
CA MET A 696 1.75 -19.49 -18.09
C MET A 696 2.68 -18.84 -19.12
N ILE A 697 3.91 -19.34 -19.24
CA ILE A 697 4.87 -18.90 -20.27
C ILE A 697 4.27 -19.11 -21.66
N ASP A 698 3.68 -20.28 -21.94
CA ASP A 698 3.08 -20.55 -23.24
C ASP A 698 1.94 -19.58 -23.57
N GLY A 699 1.15 -19.18 -22.56
CA GLY A 699 0.13 -18.14 -22.74
C GLY A 699 0.69 -16.74 -22.98
N PHE A 700 1.85 -16.39 -22.41
CA PHE A 700 2.56 -15.15 -22.78
C PHE A 700 3.17 -15.24 -24.19
N VAL A 701 3.67 -16.40 -24.59
CA VAL A 701 4.13 -16.65 -25.97
C VAL A 701 2.97 -16.59 -26.97
N GLN A 702 1.77 -16.99 -26.55
CA GLN A 702 0.56 -16.79 -27.34
C GLN A 702 0.30 -15.29 -27.60
N GLN A 703 0.65 -14.40 -26.65
CA GLN A 703 0.58 -12.96 -26.91
C GLN A 703 1.48 -12.53 -28.07
N TYR A 704 2.70 -13.08 -28.15
CA TYR A 704 3.61 -12.83 -29.26
C TYR A 704 3.04 -13.34 -30.59
N LYS A 705 2.42 -14.52 -30.61
CA LYS A 705 1.77 -15.06 -31.81
C LYS A 705 0.61 -14.19 -32.28
N ASP A 706 -0.11 -13.58 -31.35
CA ASP A 706 -1.34 -12.84 -31.64
C ASP A 706 -1.13 -11.36 -31.94
N GLY A 707 -0.33 -10.66 -31.14
CA GLY A 707 -0.07 -9.23 -31.26
C GLY A 707 1.36 -8.89 -31.67
N GLY A 708 2.23 -9.89 -31.84
CA GLY A 708 3.61 -9.71 -32.31
C GLY A 708 4.63 -9.37 -31.23
N TRP A 709 4.24 -9.24 -29.96
CA TRP A 709 5.11 -8.91 -28.83
C TRP A 709 4.63 -9.64 -27.57
N ILE A 710 5.54 -9.89 -26.62
CA ILE A 710 5.14 -10.24 -25.25
C ILE A 710 4.95 -8.93 -24.49
N SER A 711 3.90 -8.81 -23.69
CA SER A 711 3.68 -7.61 -22.86
C SER A 711 4.82 -7.40 -21.88
N ARG A 712 5.26 -6.15 -21.72
CA ARG A 712 6.15 -5.75 -20.60
C ARG A 712 5.37 -5.62 -19.31
N TRP A 713 4.24 -4.92 -19.43
CA TRP A 713 3.17 -4.81 -18.45
C TRP A 713 1.86 -5.13 -19.17
N SER A 714 1.03 -5.98 -18.56
CA SER A 714 -0.25 -6.42 -19.11
C SER A 714 -1.38 -6.13 -18.13
N SER A 715 -2.45 -5.43 -18.57
CA SER A 715 -3.73 -5.35 -17.83
C SER A 715 -4.90 -4.92 -18.74
N PRO A 716 -5.43 -5.78 -19.63
CA PRO A 716 -4.89 -7.06 -20.03
C PRO A 716 -3.99 -6.96 -21.26
N GLY A 717 -4.12 -5.90 -22.07
CA GLY A 717 -3.26 -5.66 -23.23
C GLY A 717 -1.96 -4.93 -22.86
N TYR A 718 -1.23 -4.48 -23.88
CA TYR A 718 0.07 -3.81 -23.72
C TYR A 718 -0.05 -2.46 -23.01
N ALA A 719 0.43 -2.36 -21.77
CA ALA A 719 0.49 -1.11 -21.02
C ALA A 719 1.90 -0.49 -21.04
N ASN A 720 1.98 0.82 -21.23
CA ASN A 720 3.24 1.56 -21.21
C ASN A 720 3.64 1.96 -19.79
N LEU A 721 4.07 0.98 -19.01
CA LEU A 721 4.51 1.15 -17.63
C LEU A 721 5.88 0.50 -17.45
N MET A 722 6.67 1.11 -16.55
CA MET A 722 8.02 0.66 -16.18
C MET A 722 8.95 0.48 -17.39
N VAL A 723 10.11 -0.13 -17.14
CA VAL A 723 11.21 -0.28 -18.09
C VAL A 723 11.59 -1.76 -18.31
N GLY A 724 12.43 -2.02 -19.32
CA GLY A 724 12.95 -3.37 -19.61
C GLY A 724 11.95 -4.32 -20.29
N THR A 725 12.46 -5.40 -20.88
CA THR A 725 11.66 -6.49 -21.46
C THR A 725 11.85 -7.79 -20.66
N SER A 726 11.57 -7.69 -19.37
CA SER A 726 11.97 -8.65 -18.33
C SER A 726 11.36 -10.07 -18.41
N ALA A 727 10.40 -10.29 -19.31
CA ALA A 727 10.01 -11.64 -19.71
C ALA A 727 11.20 -12.45 -20.29
N ASN A 728 12.16 -11.77 -20.94
CA ASN A 728 13.30 -12.42 -21.58
C ASN A 728 14.21 -13.13 -20.57
N ILE A 729 14.54 -12.47 -19.47
CA ILE A 729 15.33 -13.08 -18.39
C ILE A 729 14.50 -14.08 -17.58
N ALA A 730 13.24 -13.76 -17.26
CA ALA A 730 12.36 -14.62 -16.47
C ALA A 730 12.12 -15.99 -17.14
N PHE A 731 11.82 -16.02 -18.43
CA PHE A 731 11.49 -17.27 -19.12
C PHE A 731 12.75 -18.04 -19.56
N ALA A 732 13.84 -17.34 -19.84
CA ALA A 732 15.15 -17.99 -20.02
C ALA A 732 15.58 -18.71 -18.73
N ASP A 733 15.36 -18.10 -17.55
CA ASP A 733 15.60 -18.75 -16.26
C ASP A 733 14.81 -20.05 -16.12
N ALA A 734 13.49 -19.96 -16.32
CA ALA A 734 12.59 -21.10 -16.21
C ALA A 734 13.03 -22.25 -17.12
N TYR A 735 13.37 -21.93 -18.38
CA TYR A 735 13.89 -22.92 -19.34
C TYR A 735 15.17 -23.59 -18.85
N LEU A 736 16.13 -22.81 -18.38
CA LEU A 736 17.40 -23.32 -17.87
C LEU A 736 17.25 -24.13 -16.57
N LYS A 737 16.15 -23.92 -15.83
CA LYS A 737 15.73 -24.72 -14.66
C LYS A 737 14.87 -25.93 -15.03
N GLY A 738 14.62 -26.19 -16.31
CA GLY A 738 13.94 -27.38 -16.80
C GLY A 738 12.44 -27.22 -17.07
N VAL A 739 11.90 -26.01 -17.01
CA VAL A 739 10.54 -25.72 -17.48
C VAL A 739 10.58 -25.64 -19.01
N THR A 740 10.16 -26.68 -19.71
CA THR A 740 10.26 -26.76 -21.18
C THR A 740 8.92 -27.01 -21.89
N ASN A 741 7.81 -27.02 -21.15
CA ASN A 741 6.47 -27.31 -21.65
C ASN A 741 5.77 -26.08 -22.25
N PHE A 742 6.46 -25.37 -23.13
CA PHE A 742 5.95 -24.22 -23.90
C PHE A 742 6.62 -24.15 -25.29
N ASP A 743 6.14 -23.28 -26.17
CA ASP A 743 6.76 -23.05 -27.48
C ASP A 743 8.07 -22.24 -27.38
N VAL A 744 9.16 -22.95 -27.09
CA VAL A 744 10.50 -22.37 -26.89
C VAL A 744 11.03 -21.66 -28.13
N ASP A 745 10.72 -22.16 -29.33
CA ASP A 745 11.18 -21.54 -30.58
C ASP A 745 10.49 -20.19 -30.81
N ALA A 746 9.18 -20.11 -30.57
CA ALA A 746 8.45 -18.84 -30.65
C ALA A 746 8.91 -17.85 -29.57
N PHE A 747 9.16 -18.31 -28.34
CA PHE A 747 9.73 -17.47 -27.28
C PHE A 747 11.12 -16.93 -27.66
N TYR A 748 12.01 -17.78 -28.16
CA TYR A 748 13.34 -17.34 -28.59
C TYR A 748 13.24 -16.23 -29.66
N GLN A 749 12.33 -16.38 -30.63
CA GLN A 749 12.09 -15.37 -31.66
C GLN A 749 11.56 -14.05 -31.07
N SER A 750 10.67 -14.10 -30.09
CA SER A 750 10.17 -12.88 -29.43
C SER A 750 11.30 -12.17 -28.68
N ALA A 751 12.15 -12.93 -27.98
CA ALA A 751 13.23 -12.37 -27.18
C ALA A 751 14.31 -11.70 -28.04
N VAL A 752 14.67 -12.30 -29.17
CA VAL A 752 15.56 -11.66 -30.16
C VAL A 752 14.91 -10.39 -30.71
N LYS A 753 13.62 -10.43 -31.05
CA LYS A 753 12.89 -9.28 -31.58
C LYS A 753 12.89 -8.09 -30.61
N ASP A 754 12.62 -8.32 -29.33
CA ASP A 754 12.69 -7.30 -28.27
C ASP A 754 14.03 -6.55 -28.25
N ALA A 755 15.12 -7.28 -28.47
CA ALA A 755 16.47 -6.75 -28.37
C ALA A 755 17.05 -6.22 -29.69
N SER A 756 16.33 -6.37 -30.81
CA SER A 756 16.86 -6.07 -32.15
C SER A 756 15.93 -5.28 -33.07
N VAL A 757 14.67 -5.05 -32.69
CA VAL A 757 13.67 -4.36 -33.53
C VAL A 757 13.14 -3.14 -32.80
N ALA A 758 13.17 -1.98 -33.47
CA ALA A 758 12.55 -0.76 -32.95
C ALA A 758 11.03 -0.98 -32.80
N PRO A 759 10.46 -0.73 -31.61
CA PRO A 759 9.04 -0.96 -31.40
C PRO A 759 8.20 0.06 -32.18
N PRO A 760 6.98 -0.32 -32.61
CA PRO A 760 6.10 0.59 -33.35
C PRO A 760 5.48 1.70 -32.48
N ASN A 761 5.51 1.56 -31.15
CA ASN A 761 5.04 2.53 -30.16
C ASN A 761 5.60 2.16 -28.77
N ASP A 762 5.35 3.00 -27.78
CA ASP A 762 5.92 2.87 -26.43
C ASP A 762 5.33 1.72 -25.58
N ASN A 763 4.24 1.09 -26.00
CA ASN A 763 3.58 0.04 -25.21
C ASN A 763 4.30 -1.32 -25.30
N VAL A 764 5.19 -1.52 -26.28
CA VAL A 764 5.82 -2.82 -26.57
C VAL A 764 7.32 -2.67 -26.84
N GLY A 765 8.07 -3.76 -26.73
CA GLY A 765 9.51 -3.80 -27.00
C GLY A 765 10.33 -2.83 -26.14
N ARG A 766 11.59 -2.61 -26.50
CA ARG A 766 12.49 -1.72 -25.76
C ARG A 766 12.43 -0.29 -26.32
N LYS A 767 12.14 0.69 -25.46
CA LYS A 767 12.24 2.12 -25.85
C LYS A 767 13.70 2.49 -26.11
N GLY A 768 13.94 3.41 -27.06
CA GLY A 768 15.29 3.82 -27.44
C GLY A 768 16.03 2.85 -28.37
N MET A 769 15.39 1.77 -28.82
CA MET A 769 16.00 0.74 -29.67
C MET A 769 16.45 1.27 -31.05
N GLU A 770 15.85 2.36 -31.52
CA GLU A 770 16.22 3.06 -32.75
C GLU A 770 17.64 3.64 -32.75
N THR A 771 18.22 3.92 -31.58
CA THR A 771 19.57 4.48 -31.43
C THR A 771 20.51 3.60 -30.60
N SER A 772 20.00 2.92 -29.57
CA SER A 772 20.83 2.22 -28.58
C SER A 772 21.72 1.10 -29.12
N ILE A 773 21.33 0.41 -30.20
CA ILE A 773 22.18 -0.60 -30.85
C ILE A 773 23.47 0.03 -31.40
N PHE A 774 23.40 1.27 -31.87
CA PHE A 774 24.54 1.99 -32.45
C PHE A 774 25.35 2.72 -31.38
N ASP A 775 24.67 3.30 -30.39
CA ASP A 775 25.31 4.03 -29.28
C ASP A 775 26.00 3.07 -28.29
N GLY A 776 25.51 1.83 -28.18
CA GLY A 776 25.92 0.83 -27.18
C GLY A 776 25.16 0.95 -25.85
N TYR A 777 24.29 1.96 -25.71
CA TYR A 777 23.48 2.25 -24.53
C TYR A 777 22.20 3.00 -24.90
N THR A 778 21.18 2.94 -24.05
CA THR A 778 19.99 3.79 -24.18
C THR A 778 20.31 5.18 -23.62
N ASN A 779 20.24 6.19 -24.48
CA ASN A 779 20.66 7.56 -24.15
C ASN A 779 19.51 8.39 -23.52
N THR A 780 19.84 9.57 -22.99
CA THR A 780 18.89 10.44 -22.26
C THR A 780 17.81 11.10 -23.12
N SER A 781 17.75 10.83 -24.44
CA SER A 781 16.58 11.23 -25.25
C SER A 781 15.37 10.34 -24.98
N THR A 782 15.61 9.13 -24.45
CA THR A 782 14.61 8.29 -23.84
C THR A 782 14.51 8.65 -22.35
N GLY A 783 13.29 8.93 -21.86
CA GLY A 783 13.06 9.10 -20.42
C GLY A 783 13.55 7.87 -19.65
N GLU A 784 14.21 8.08 -18.51
CA GLU A 784 14.80 6.99 -17.71
C GLU A 784 15.79 6.12 -18.49
N GLY A 785 16.48 6.69 -19.49
CA GLY A 785 17.32 5.95 -20.44
C GLY A 785 18.39 5.07 -19.78
N MET A 786 18.92 5.46 -18.61
CA MET A 786 19.89 4.64 -17.88
C MET A 786 19.25 3.35 -17.32
N SER A 787 18.06 3.44 -16.72
CA SER A 787 17.30 2.28 -16.25
C SER A 787 16.93 1.35 -17.41
N TRP A 788 16.50 1.91 -18.55
CA TRP A 788 16.30 1.16 -19.79
C TRP A 788 17.55 0.43 -20.28
N ALA A 789 18.73 1.05 -20.16
CA ALA A 789 19.99 0.44 -20.56
C ALA A 789 20.34 -0.74 -19.63
N LEU A 790 20.34 -0.52 -18.31
CA LEU A 790 20.73 -1.56 -17.35
C LEU A 790 19.77 -2.76 -17.37
N ASP A 791 18.46 -2.53 -17.37
CA ASP A 791 17.48 -3.62 -17.50
C ASP A 791 17.60 -4.30 -18.88
N GLY A 792 17.92 -3.55 -19.94
CA GLY A 792 18.24 -4.11 -21.25
C GLY A 792 19.40 -5.09 -21.21
N TYR A 793 20.45 -4.80 -20.45
CA TYR A 793 21.64 -5.67 -20.32
C TYR A 793 21.36 -6.94 -19.49
N ILE A 794 20.53 -6.85 -18.46
CA ILE A 794 20.03 -8.03 -17.73
C ILE A 794 19.25 -8.93 -18.69
N ASN A 795 18.40 -8.34 -19.53
CA ASN A 795 17.62 -9.08 -20.51
C ASN A 795 18.48 -9.69 -21.64
N ASP A 796 19.50 -8.97 -22.11
CA ASP A 796 20.46 -9.51 -23.08
C ASP A 796 21.23 -10.71 -22.50
N PHE A 797 21.54 -10.71 -21.19
CA PHE A 797 22.12 -11.89 -20.53
C PHE A 797 21.17 -13.10 -20.58
N GLY A 798 19.88 -12.91 -20.30
CA GLY A 798 18.87 -13.98 -20.42
C GLY A 798 18.81 -14.57 -21.84
N ILE A 799 18.78 -13.70 -22.85
CA ILE A 799 18.78 -14.11 -24.27
C ILE A 799 20.06 -14.88 -24.60
N ALA A 800 21.22 -14.40 -24.14
CA ALA A 800 22.49 -15.07 -24.38
C ALA A 800 22.49 -16.49 -23.79
N GLN A 801 22.04 -16.65 -22.56
CA GLN A 801 22.02 -17.93 -21.87
C GLN A 801 21.05 -18.92 -22.53
N LEU A 802 19.89 -18.44 -22.99
CA LEU A 802 18.96 -19.23 -23.79
C LEU A 802 19.56 -19.62 -25.15
N ALA A 803 20.17 -18.67 -25.87
CA ALA A 803 20.84 -18.92 -27.14
C ALA A 803 21.92 -19.99 -27.01
N LYS A 804 22.70 -19.96 -25.92
CA LYS A 804 23.69 -20.99 -25.61
C LYS A 804 23.05 -22.37 -25.42
N ALA A 805 21.95 -22.44 -24.68
CA ALA A 805 21.25 -23.70 -24.44
C ALA A 805 20.58 -24.27 -25.71
N LEU A 806 20.24 -23.42 -26.68
CA LEU A 806 19.67 -23.78 -27.97
C LEU A 806 20.71 -23.94 -29.10
N ASP A 807 22.00 -24.02 -28.76
CA ASP A 807 23.12 -24.14 -29.70
C ASP A 807 23.21 -23.01 -30.77
N LYS A 808 22.79 -21.78 -30.42
CA LYS A 808 22.87 -20.58 -31.26
C LYS A 808 24.10 -19.73 -30.93
N GLY A 809 25.26 -20.24 -31.34
CA GLY A 809 26.56 -19.69 -30.94
C GLY A 809 26.83 -18.22 -31.28
N GLU A 810 26.38 -17.74 -32.45
CA GLU A 810 26.56 -16.33 -32.85
C GLU A 810 25.74 -15.38 -31.96
N ASP A 811 24.46 -15.70 -31.75
CA ASP A 811 23.57 -14.93 -30.88
C ASP A 811 24.05 -14.93 -29.43
N TYR A 812 24.53 -16.07 -28.92
CA TYR A 812 25.14 -16.15 -27.58
C TYR A 812 26.28 -15.15 -27.42
N GLN A 813 27.23 -15.10 -28.36
CA GLN A 813 28.36 -14.19 -28.27
C GLN A 813 27.92 -12.72 -28.38
N TYR A 814 26.98 -12.42 -29.27
CA TYR A 814 26.47 -11.06 -29.47
C TYR A 814 25.77 -10.52 -28.21
N PHE A 815 24.80 -11.27 -27.68
CA PHE A 815 24.03 -10.84 -26.52
C PHE A 815 24.85 -10.90 -25.22
N LEU A 816 25.78 -11.84 -25.07
CA LEU A 816 26.69 -11.86 -23.92
C LEU A 816 27.60 -10.63 -23.92
N SER A 817 28.11 -10.21 -25.08
CA SER A 817 28.91 -8.99 -25.19
C SER A 817 28.08 -7.75 -24.83
N ARG A 818 26.83 -7.65 -25.30
CA ARG A 818 25.94 -6.54 -24.95
C ARG A 818 25.56 -6.51 -23.47
N ALA A 819 25.38 -7.68 -22.85
CA ALA A 819 25.07 -7.79 -21.42
C ALA A 819 26.16 -7.21 -20.51
N GLN A 820 27.38 -7.01 -21.03
CA GLN A 820 28.51 -6.41 -20.31
C GLN A 820 28.57 -4.88 -20.43
N ASN A 821 27.78 -4.26 -21.33
CA ASN A 821 27.81 -2.82 -21.59
C ASN A 821 27.34 -1.94 -20.42
N TYR A 822 26.92 -2.52 -19.30
CA TYR A 822 26.65 -1.75 -18.08
C TYR A 822 27.88 -0.96 -17.63
N ASP A 823 29.08 -1.44 -17.95
CA ASP A 823 30.34 -0.73 -17.71
C ASP A 823 30.40 0.63 -18.42
N ASN A 824 29.80 0.76 -19.61
CA ASN A 824 29.68 2.02 -20.34
C ASN A 824 28.78 3.02 -19.62
N MET A 825 27.89 2.56 -18.75
CA MET A 825 27.01 3.43 -17.97
C MET A 825 27.62 3.85 -16.63
N PHE A 826 28.76 3.29 -16.24
CA PHE A 826 29.45 3.63 -14.99
C PHE A 826 30.37 4.84 -15.18
N ASN A 827 30.11 5.92 -14.45
CA ASN A 827 30.96 7.10 -14.45
C ASN A 827 31.96 7.03 -13.28
N PRO A 828 33.26 6.74 -13.53
CA PRO A 828 34.24 6.57 -12.47
C PRO A 828 34.59 7.87 -11.74
N GLU A 829 34.30 9.04 -12.32
CA GLU A 829 34.58 10.34 -11.66
C GLU A 829 33.60 10.63 -10.51
N ILE A 830 32.40 10.05 -10.56
CA ILE A 830 31.38 10.18 -9.50
C ILE A 830 31.15 8.88 -8.73
N GLY A 831 31.58 7.73 -9.28
CA GLY A 831 31.45 6.42 -8.64
C GLY A 831 30.05 5.80 -8.68
N PHE A 832 29.23 6.19 -9.67
CA PHE A 832 27.86 5.71 -9.86
C PHE A 832 27.54 5.48 -11.34
N PHE A 833 26.49 4.72 -11.61
CA PHE A 833 25.88 4.70 -12.94
C PHE A 833 25.24 6.06 -13.24
N ASN A 834 25.43 6.56 -14.46
CA ASN A 834 24.96 7.88 -14.87
C ASN A 834 24.45 7.86 -16.31
N GLY A 835 23.37 8.59 -16.58
CA GLY A 835 22.83 8.69 -17.93
C GLY A 835 23.83 9.30 -18.91
N ARG A 836 23.74 8.89 -20.18
CA ARG A 836 24.55 9.42 -21.27
C ARG A 836 23.70 10.13 -22.31
N LYS A 837 24.09 11.33 -22.69
CA LYS A 837 23.44 12.11 -23.75
C LYS A 837 23.65 11.45 -25.12
N PRO A 838 22.83 11.80 -26.14
CA PRO A 838 23.08 11.39 -27.52
C PRO A 838 24.47 11.77 -28.05
N SER A 839 25.14 12.76 -27.46
CA SER A 839 26.51 13.15 -27.80
C SER A 839 27.60 12.22 -27.25
N GLY A 840 27.27 11.30 -26.34
CA GLY A 840 28.24 10.50 -25.59
C GLY A 840 28.67 11.09 -24.25
N GLU A 841 28.34 12.36 -23.99
CA GLU A 841 28.66 13.01 -22.72
C GLU A 841 27.78 12.48 -21.58
N TRP A 842 28.33 12.44 -20.37
CA TRP A 842 27.57 12.17 -19.15
C TRP A 842 26.48 13.22 -18.91
N ARG A 843 25.37 12.81 -18.29
CA ARG A 843 24.31 13.74 -17.86
C ARG A 843 24.87 14.73 -16.84
N SER A 844 25.57 14.22 -15.84
CA SER A 844 26.01 14.98 -14.68
C SER A 844 27.54 15.01 -14.60
N THR A 845 28.07 16.13 -14.11
CA THR A 845 29.48 16.25 -13.71
C THR A 845 29.60 16.00 -12.20
N PRO A 846 30.81 15.81 -11.64
CA PRO A 846 30.98 15.71 -10.19
C PRO A 846 30.38 16.88 -9.40
N ASP A 847 30.43 18.09 -9.95
CA ASP A 847 29.89 19.29 -9.29
C ASP A 847 28.35 19.38 -9.32
N SER A 848 27.70 18.68 -10.24
CA SER A 848 26.25 18.75 -10.45
C SER A 848 25.52 17.47 -10.05
N PHE A 849 26.22 16.50 -9.46
CA PHE A 849 25.67 15.18 -9.18
C PHE A 849 25.36 15.02 -7.70
N ASN A 850 24.11 14.67 -7.40
CA ASN A 850 23.68 14.25 -6.08
C ASN A 850 23.13 12.81 -6.17
N PRO A 851 23.75 11.81 -5.54
CA PRO A 851 23.29 10.42 -5.63
C PRO A 851 21.96 10.16 -4.95
N ALA A 852 21.49 11.08 -4.10
CA ALA A 852 20.19 11.00 -3.44
C ALA A 852 19.03 11.55 -4.30
N GLU A 853 19.30 12.22 -5.43
CA GLU A 853 18.23 12.72 -6.31
C GLU A 853 17.51 11.57 -7.04
N TRP A 854 16.19 11.54 -6.89
CA TRP A 854 15.33 10.56 -7.54
C TRP A 854 14.94 10.97 -8.98
N GLY A 855 14.73 9.97 -9.84
CA GLY A 855 14.23 10.21 -11.20
C GLY A 855 15.31 10.55 -12.22
N HIS A 856 14.93 11.25 -13.29
CA HIS A 856 15.73 11.51 -14.51
C HIS A 856 16.20 10.25 -15.25
N ASP A 857 17.22 9.62 -14.70
CA ASP A 857 17.87 8.41 -15.22
C ASP A 857 17.35 7.14 -14.52
N TYR A 858 16.86 7.31 -13.30
CA TYR A 858 16.48 6.26 -12.36
C TYR A 858 14.95 6.13 -12.32
N THR A 859 14.41 4.96 -12.67
CA THR A 859 12.98 4.66 -12.52
C THR A 859 12.69 4.37 -11.04
N GLU A 860 11.84 5.20 -10.43
CA GLU A 860 11.32 5.07 -9.04
C GLU A 860 12.40 4.90 -7.98
N THR A 861 13.58 5.47 -8.22
CA THR A 861 14.68 5.42 -7.26
C THR A 861 15.73 6.49 -7.56
N ASN A 862 16.88 6.37 -6.92
CA ASN A 862 18.04 7.24 -7.07
C ASN A 862 19.32 6.44 -7.43
N ALA A 863 20.45 7.14 -7.51
CA ALA A 863 21.72 6.52 -7.89
C ALA A 863 22.22 5.49 -6.87
N TRP A 864 21.84 5.64 -5.58
CA TRP A 864 22.26 4.71 -4.51
C TRP A 864 21.73 3.30 -4.72
N ASN A 865 20.45 3.15 -5.01
CA ASN A 865 19.87 1.83 -5.26
C ASN A 865 20.38 1.26 -6.60
N MET A 866 20.54 2.12 -7.61
CA MET A 866 21.03 1.68 -8.92
C MET A 866 22.52 1.35 -8.94
N ALA A 867 23.30 1.77 -7.94
CA ALA A 867 24.73 1.49 -7.80
C ALA A 867 25.08 0.00 -7.86
N PHE A 868 24.10 -0.88 -7.64
CA PHE A 868 24.25 -2.33 -7.63
C PHE A 868 23.42 -3.04 -8.71
N HIS A 869 22.87 -2.32 -9.69
CA HIS A 869 21.92 -2.85 -10.69
C HIS A 869 22.61 -3.53 -11.88
N ALA A 870 23.45 -4.53 -11.57
CA ALA A 870 24.05 -5.46 -12.53
C ALA A 870 24.15 -6.89 -11.92
N PRO A 871 23.03 -7.47 -11.45
CA PRO A 871 23.03 -8.75 -10.71
C PRO A 871 23.58 -9.94 -11.52
N GLN A 872 23.51 -9.89 -12.86
CA GLN A 872 24.05 -10.91 -13.75
C GLN A 872 25.58 -11.06 -13.69
N ASP A 873 26.30 -10.03 -13.24
CA ASP A 873 27.76 -9.99 -13.24
C ASP A 873 28.37 -9.29 -12.01
N GLY A 874 28.08 -9.80 -10.82
CA GLY A 874 28.57 -9.16 -9.60
C GLY A 874 30.10 -9.15 -9.41
N GLN A 875 30.87 -10.02 -10.10
CA GLN A 875 32.33 -9.89 -10.13
C GLN A 875 32.76 -8.70 -11.00
N GLY A 876 32.11 -8.47 -12.14
CA GLY A 876 32.36 -7.29 -12.97
C GLY A 876 31.94 -6.00 -12.25
N LEU A 877 30.80 -6.00 -11.56
CA LEU A 877 30.40 -4.91 -10.66
C LEU A 877 31.43 -4.65 -9.56
N ALA A 878 31.95 -5.70 -8.92
CA ALA A 878 33.02 -5.54 -7.93
C ALA A 878 34.26 -4.90 -8.54
N ASN A 879 34.61 -5.22 -9.79
CA ASN A 879 35.75 -4.61 -10.48
C ASN A 879 35.56 -3.10 -10.72
N LEU A 880 34.33 -2.63 -10.98
CA LEU A 880 34.03 -1.19 -11.11
C LEU A 880 34.37 -0.42 -9.83
N TYR A 881 34.18 -1.05 -8.67
CA TYR A 881 34.53 -0.48 -7.36
C TYR A 881 35.95 -0.79 -6.89
N GLY A 882 36.82 -1.35 -7.73
CA GLY A 882 38.21 -1.67 -7.36
C GLY A 882 38.40 -3.04 -6.69
N GLY A 883 37.44 -3.95 -6.88
CA GLY A 883 37.44 -5.33 -6.41
C GLY A 883 36.44 -5.57 -5.28
N LYS A 884 36.45 -6.81 -4.75
CA LYS A 884 35.49 -7.25 -3.72
C LYS A 884 35.42 -6.33 -2.49
N LYS A 885 36.58 -5.83 -2.04
CA LYS A 885 36.64 -4.92 -0.90
C LYS A 885 35.97 -3.58 -1.20
N GLY A 886 36.15 -3.02 -2.40
CA GLY A 886 35.48 -1.79 -2.77
C GLY A 886 33.96 -1.94 -2.92
N LEU A 887 33.49 -3.11 -3.38
CA LEU A 887 32.05 -3.43 -3.35
C LEU A 887 31.52 -3.51 -1.91
N GLU A 888 32.26 -4.15 -1.00
CA GLU A 888 31.92 -4.18 0.43
C GLU A 888 31.83 -2.77 1.01
N ASP A 889 32.84 -1.93 0.74
CA ASP A 889 32.89 -0.55 1.25
C ASP A 889 31.72 0.29 0.70
N LYS A 890 31.33 0.08 -0.57
CA LYS A 890 30.19 0.76 -1.17
C LYS A 890 28.86 0.32 -0.56
N LEU A 891 28.71 -0.97 -0.24
CA LEU A 891 27.53 -1.49 0.46
C LEU A 891 27.47 -0.97 1.90
N ASP A 892 28.60 -0.93 2.62
CA ASP A 892 28.67 -0.36 3.97
C ASP A 892 28.28 1.13 3.96
N GLU A 893 28.77 1.90 2.98
CA GLU A 893 28.38 3.30 2.76
C GLU A 893 26.87 3.43 2.49
N PHE A 894 26.31 2.58 1.61
CA PHE A 894 24.90 2.56 1.28
C PHE A 894 24.00 2.28 2.50
N PHE A 895 24.31 1.26 3.30
CA PHE A 895 23.54 0.91 4.51
C PHE A 895 23.74 1.88 5.68
N SER A 896 24.75 2.76 5.63
CA SER A 896 25.03 3.74 6.69
C SER A 896 24.61 5.17 6.35
N THR A 897 24.46 5.51 5.07
CA THR A 897 24.01 6.82 4.60
C THR A 897 22.49 6.92 4.72
N PRO A 898 21.91 7.82 5.54
CA PRO A 898 20.45 7.90 5.71
C PRO A 898 19.72 8.38 4.45
N GLU A 899 18.66 7.69 4.03
CA GLU A 899 17.62 8.26 3.16
C GLU A 899 16.77 9.24 3.98
N THR A 900 16.52 10.43 3.44
CA THR A 900 15.81 11.53 4.13
C THR A 900 14.54 11.97 3.40
N ALA A 901 14.26 11.39 2.23
CA ALA A 901 13.15 11.76 1.35
C ALA A 901 13.17 13.25 0.91
N ALA A 902 14.33 13.91 0.98
CA ALA A 902 14.46 15.35 0.76
C ALA A 902 14.80 15.75 -0.69
N TYR A 903 15.09 14.77 -1.55
CA TYR A 903 15.64 14.99 -2.90
C TYR A 903 14.74 14.37 -3.98
N PRO A 904 13.55 14.94 -4.24
CA PRO A 904 12.59 14.37 -5.19
C PRO A 904 13.02 14.42 -6.65
N GLY A 905 14.12 15.13 -6.96
CA GLY A 905 14.71 15.23 -8.29
C GLY A 905 13.68 15.56 -9.38
N SER A 906 13.50 14.66 -10.35
CA SER A 906 12.63 14.93 -11.50
C SER A 906 11.14 14.77 -11.25
N TYR A 907 10.73 14.25 -10.08
CA TYR A 907 9.32 13.99 -9.77
C TYR A 907 8.53 15.25 -9.38
N GLY A 908 9.22 16.37 -9.10
CA GLY A 908 8.58 17.65 -8.76
C GLY A 908 7.90 17.70 -7.39
N GLY A 909 7.97 16.62 -6.62
CA GLY A 909 7.40 16.48 -5.28
C GLY A 909 7.75 15.13 -4.66
N LEU A 910 7.45 15.00 -3.37
CA LEU A 910 7.68 13.76 -2.62
C LEU A 910 6.63 12.71 -2.98
N ILE A 911 7.06 11.59 -3.56
CA ILE A 911 6.22 10.40 -3.83
C ILE A 911 6.26 9.43 -2.64
N HIS A 912 5.37 8.44 -2.63
CA HIS A 912 5.22 7.53 -1.48
C HIS A 912 6.47 6.66 -1.27
N GLU A 913 7.11 6.19 -2.34
CA GLU A 913 8.28 5.31 -2.31
C GLU A 913 9.48 5.96 -1.62
N MET A 914 9.65 7.28 -1.78
CA MET A 914 10.71 8.05 -1.11
C MET A 914 10.47 8.11 0.41
N ARG A 915 9.21 8.30 0.82
CA ARG A 915 8.81 8.35 2.24
C ARG A 915 8.97 6.99 2.90
N GLU A 916 8.55 5.94 2.21
CA GLU A 916 8.70 4.56 2.65
C GLU A 916 10.18 4.17 2.76
N ALA A 917 11.02 4.53 1.78
CA ALA A 917 12.46 4.26 1.81
C ALA A 917 13.16 4.91 3.00
N ARG A 918 12.80 6.15 3.36
CA ARG A 918 13.25 6.81 4.61
C ARG A 918 12.84 6.00 5.83
N ASP A 919 11.58 5.56 5.89
CA ASP A 919 11.00 4.87 7.05
C ASP A 919 11.43 3.40 7.18
N VAL A 920 12.07 2.82 6.15
CA VAL A 920 12.82 1.57 6.28
C VAL A 920 13.94 1.70 7.31
N ARG A 921 14.58 2.87 7.50
CA ARG A 921 15.61 3.11 8.52
C ARG A 921 16.81 2.15 8.44
N MET A 922 17.25 1.83 7.22
CA MET A 922 18.45 1.00 6.91
C MET A 922 19.43 1.72 5.97
N GLY A 923 19.62 3.03 6.17
CA GLY A 923 20.41 3.85 5.26
C GLY A 923 19.65 4.15 3.97
N MET A 924 20.31 4.00 2.82
CA MET A 924 19.72 4.18 1.49
C MET A 924 18.95 2.94 0.99
N TYR A 925 18.89 1.88 1.80
CA TYR A 925 18.18 0.65 1.47
C TYR A 925 16.67 0.85 1.51
N GLY A 926 16.09 1.20 0.36
CA GLY A 926 14.65 1.33 0.16
C GLY A 926 14.01 -0.03 -0.13
N HIS A 927 13.95 -0.93 0.86
CA HIS A 927 13.27 -2.22 0.74
C HIS A 927 11.79 -2.11 0.33
N SER A 928 11.22 -0.91 0.40
CA SER A 928 9.87 -0.61 -0.09
C SER A 928 9.72 -0.70 -1.61
N ASN A 929 10.82 -0.80 -2.39
CA ASN A 929 10.78 -0.78 -3.85
C ASN A 929 11.78 -1.79 -4.49
N GLN A 930 11.43 -2.35 -5.65
CA GLN A 930 12.11 -3.48 -6.31
C GLN A 930 13.59 -3.29 -6.66
N PRO A 931 14.09 -2.09 -7.05
CA PRO A 931 15.51 -1.89 -7.34
C PRO A 931 16.42 -2.25 -6.15
N ALA A 932 15.88 -2.23 -4.92
CA ALA A 932 16.63 -2.56 -3.72
C ALA A 932 16.72 -4.06 -3.42
N HIS A 933 15.79 -4.88 -3.89
CA HIS A 933 15.55 -6.21 -3.32
C HIS A 933 16.74 -7.19 -3.38
N HIS A 934 17.61 -7.08 -4.37
CA HIS A 934 18.82 -7.91 -4.47
C HIS A 934 20.04 -7.36 -3.73
N ILE A 935 20.03 -6.09 -3.30
CA ILE A 935 21.22 -5.36 -2.83
C ILE A 935 21.85 -6.00 -1.59
N ALA A 936 21.04 -6.36 -0.58
CA ALA A 936 21.57 -6.98 0.65
C ALA A 936 22.37 -8.26 0.37
N TYR A 937 22.00 -8.99 -0.68
CA TYR A 937 22.68 -10.21 -1.07
C TYR A 937 23.97 -9.95 -1.86
N MET A 938 24.26 -8.73 -2.32
CA MET A 938 25.51 -8.37 -3.00
C MET A 938 26.76 -8.53 -2.12
N TYR A 939 26.60 -8.55 -0.79
CA TYR A 939 27.69 -8.90 0.13
C TYR A 939 28.25 -10.32 -0.12
N ASN A 940 27.47 -11.24 -0.71
CA ASN A 940 27.97 -12.55 -1.11
C ASN A 940 29.09 -12.43 -2.17
N ASP A 941 28.98 -11.48 -3.09
CA ASP A 941 29.99 -11.25 -4.13
C ASP A 941 31.17 -10.43 -3.63
N ALA A 942 30.91 -9.55 -2.65
CA ALA A 942 31.95 -8.90 -1.87
C ALA A 942 32.75 -9.90 -1.00
N GLY A 943 32.27 -11.13 -0.82
CA GLY A 943 32.94 -12.17 -0.03
C GLY A 943 32.70 -12.05 1.48
N THR A 944 31.65 -11.33 1.89
CA THR A 944 31.27 -11.10 3.29
C THR A 944 29.82 -11.53 3.57
N PRO A 945 29.45 -12.80 3.33
CA PRO A 945 28.07 -13.27 3.40
C PRO A 945 27.40 -13.15 4.79
N TRP A 946 28.17 -13.02 5.87
CA TRP A 946 27.61 -12.75 7.20
C TRP A 946 26.92 -11.39 7.28
N LYS A 947 27.32 -10.41 6.47
CA LYS A 947 26.61 -9.13 6.35
C LYS A 947 25.28 -9.29 5.60
N THR A 948 25.20 -10.18 4.61
CA THR A 948 23.90 -10.58 4.01
C THR A 948 22.97 -11.13 5.09
N GLN A 949 23.46 -12.05 5.92
CA GLN A 949 22.67 -12.67 7.00
C GLN A 949 22.13 -11.62 7.96
N GLU A 950 22.98 -10.69 8.40
CA GLU A 950 22.59 -9.57 9.27
C GLU A 950 21.46 -8.73 8.64
N LYS A 951 21.65 -8.27 7.40
CA LYS A 951 20.69 -7.36 6.76
C LYS A 951 19.37 -8.04 6.40
N VAL A 952 19.42 -9.28 5.89
CA VAL A 952 18.21 -10.03 5.55
C VAL A 952 17.40 -10.39 6.81
N ARG A 953 18.07 -10.73 7.92
CA ARG A 953 17.39 -10.95 9.20
C ARG A 953 16.72 -9.68 9.71
N GLU A 954 17.42 -8.54 9.70
CA GLU A 954 16.81 -7.26 10.08
C GLU A 954 15.55 -6.96 9.24
N VAL A 955 15.57 -7.23 7.93
CA VAL A 955 14.40 -7.05 7.06
C VAL A 955 13.24 -7.97 7.45
N LEU A 956 13.49 -9.28 7.57
CA LEU A 956 12.46 -10.26 7.92
C LEU A 956 11.83 -9.98 9.29
N ASP A 957 12.63 -9.55 10.26
CA ASP A 957 12.21 -9.36 11.64
C ASP A 957 11.29 -8.11 11.82
N ARG A 958 11.30 -7.14 10.89
CA ARG A 958 10.52 -5.88 11.09
C ARG A 958 9.86 -5.24 9.88
N LEU A 959 10.16 -5.63 8.64
CA LEU A 959 9.58 -4.99 7.44
C LEU A 959 8.32 -5.70 6.92
N TYR A 960 7.94 -6.82 7.55
CA TYR A 960 6.78 -7.65 7.17
C TYR A 960 5.70 -7.74 8.27
N ILE A 961 5.77 -6.88 9.29
CA ILE A 961 4.92 -6.89 10.49
C ILE A 961 3.62 -6.07 10.32
N GLY A 962 2.69 -6.23 11.27
CA GLY A 962 1.43 -5.47 11.34
C GLY A 962 0.26 -6.12 10.61
N SER A 963 0.29 -7.45 10.44
CA SER A 963 -0.79 -8.23 9.81
C SER A 963 -2.15 -8.04 10.51
N GLU A 964 -2.15 -7.77 11.82
CA GLU A 964 -3.31 -7.60 12.68
C GLU A 964 -4.12 -6.34 12.38
N ILE A 965 -3.50 -5.37 11.71
CA ILE A 965 -4.08 -4.07 11.35
C ILE A 965 -4.07 -3.83 9.83
N GLY A 966 -3.97 -4.90 9.05
CA GLY A 966 -3.97 -4.81 7.59
C GLY A 966 -2.74 -4.14 6.98
N GLN A 967 -1.63 -4.02 7.72
CA GLN A 967 -0.31 -3.67 7.16
C GLN A 967 0.38 -4.94 6.63
N GLY A 968 1.70 -5.07 6.79
CA GLY A 968 2.45 -6.26 6.44
C GLY A 968 3.53 -6.05 5.37
N TYR A 969 3.61 -4.90 4.72
CA TYR A 969 4.68 -4.63 3.75
C TYR A 969 5.31 -3.27 3.99
N ALA A 970 6.56 -3.10 3.55
CA ALA A 970 7.30 -1.85 3.67
C ALA A 970 6.94 -0.82 2.57
N GLY A 971 6.33 -1.27 1.48
CA GLY A 971 5.87 -0.50 0.33
C GLY A 971 4.86 -1.33 -0.47
N ASP A 972 4.77 -1.13 -1.77
CA ASP A 972 3.87 -1.90 -2.64
C ASP A 972 4.24 -3.40 -2.71
N GLU A 973 3.22 -4.26 -2.84
CA GLU A 973 3.40 -5.71 -2.88
C GLU A 973 3.83 -6.22 -4.28
N ASP A 974 3.36 -5.51 -5.31
CA ASP A 974 3.67 -5.68 -6.73
C ASP A 974 3.56 -7.11 -7.26
N ASN A 975 2.32 -7.60 -7.23
CA ASN A 975 1.88 -8.82 -7.91
C ASN A 975 2.70 -10.07 -7.54
N GLY A 976 3.00 -10.22 -6.25
CA GLY A 976 3.75 -11.35 -5.72
C GLY A 976 5.26 -11.12 -5.57
N GLU A 977 5.81 -9.98 -6.02
CA GLU A 977 7.25 -9.74 -6.02
C GLU A 977 7.83 -9.65 -4.60
N MET A 978 7.27 -8.78 -3.75
CA MET A 978 7.74 -8.61 -2.37
C MET A 978 7.39 -9.85 -1.53
N SER A 979 6.25 -10.48 -1.81
CA SER A 979 5.86 -11.75 -1.20
C SER A 979 6.84 -12.89 -1.52
N ALA A 980 7.25 -13.03 -2.79
CA ALA A 980 8.24 -14.01 -3.19
C ALA A 980 9.63 -13.71 -2.60
N TRP A 981 9.99 -12.43 -2.46
CA TRP A 981 11.22 -12.03 -1.77
C TRP A 981 11.23 -12.54 -0.33
N TYR A 982 10.13 -12.36 0.41
CA TYR A 982 9.99 -12.87 1.76
C TYR A 982 10.14 -14.39 1.79
N ILE A 983 9.40 -15.11 0.93
CA ILE A 983 9.41 -16.58 0.91
C ILE A 983 10.83 -17.11 0.68
N PHE A 984 11.54 -16.58 -0.31
CA PHE A 984 12.91 -16.98 -0.57
C PHE A 984 13.82 -16.68 0.63
N SER A 985 13.76 -15.45 1.14
CA SER A 985 14.61 -14.99 2.24
C SER A 985 14.36 -15.78 3.53
N ALA A 986 13.10 -16.11 3.83
CA ALA A 986 12.69 -16.94 4.95
C ALA A 986 13.20 -18.38 4.81
N LEU A 987 13.27 -18.94 3.59
CA LEU A 987 13.91 -20.23 3.31
C LEU A 987 15.45 -20.18 3.38
N GLY A 988 16.04 -18.99 3.61
CA GLY A 988 17.48 -18.79 3.74
C GLY A 988 18.23 -18.61 2.42
N ALA A 989 17.56 -18.14 1.37
CA ALA A 989 18.16 -17.94 0.04
C ALA A 989 17.51 -16.79 -0.74
N LEU A 990 18.17 -16.30 -1.78
CA LEU A 990 17.55 -15.50 -2.84
C LEU A 990 18.15 -15.91 -4.18
N ASP A 991 17.35 -15.94 -5.24
CA ASP A 991 17.89 -16.09 -6.59
C ASP A 991 18.42 -14.74 -7.08
N ARG A 992 19.75 -14.61 -7.12
CA ARG A 992 20.43 -13.36 -7.50
C ARG A 992 21.06 -13.41 -8.88
N SER A 993 21.13 -14.60 -9.49
CA SER A 993 21.71 -14.78 -10.81
C SER A 993 21.03 -15.95 -11.50
N ILE A 994 20.11 -15.57 -12.39
CA ILE A 994 19.47 -16.43 -13.36
C ILE A 994 20.55 -17.05 -14.26
N SER A 995 20.95 -18.28 -13.94
CA SER A 995 21.88 -19.15 -14.67
C SER A 995 23.38 -18.74 -14.78
N LYS A 996 24.25 -19.49 -14.10
CA LYS A 996 25.65 -19.72 -14.53
C LYS A 996 25.97 -21.23 -14.54
N ASN A 997 25.93 -21.81 -15.75
CA ASN A 997 26.54 -23.06 -16.24
C ASN A 997 26.09 -24.45 -15.65
N PRO A 998 25.76 -25.46 -16.50
CA PRO A 998 25.12 -26.72 -16.11
C PRO A 998 26.10 -27.90 -15.93
N ALA A 999 27.04 -27.82 -14.98
CA ALA A 999 27.92 -28.96 -14.64
C ALA A 999 28.03 -29.25 -13.13
N SER A 1000 27.25 -28.55 -12.31
CA SER A 1000 27.02 -28.85 -10.91
C SER A 1000 25.55 -28.63 -10.63
N PHE A 1001 24.86 -29.64 -10.10
CA PHE A 1001 23.49 -29.56 -9.57
C PHE A 1001 23.44 -28.59 -8.38
N HIS A 1002 23.61 -27.29 -8.62
CA HIS A 1002 23.44 -26.23 -7.66
C HIS A 1002 22.47 -25.25 -8.29
N TYR A 1003 21.22 -25.31 -7.82
CA TYR A 1003 20.33 -24.17 -7.91
C TYR A 1003 21.13 -22.93 -7.49
N ASN A 1004 21.15 -21.85 -8.28
CA ASN A 1004 21.69 -20.57 -7.85
C ASN A 1004 20.77 -19.87 -6.83
N LEU A 1005 20.02 -20.63 -6.02
CA LEU A 1005 19.68 -20.20 -4.68
C LEU A 1005 21.00 -20.17 -3.92
N PHE A 1006 21.50 -18.97 -3.61
CA PHE A 1006 22.59 -18.85 -2.65
C PHE A 1006 22.04 -19.21 -1.27
N LEU A 1007 22.00 -20.51 -0.97
CA LEU A 1007 21.70 -21.04 0.35
C LEU A 1007 22.77 -20.52 1.31
N CYS A 1008 22.34 -19.74 2.31
CA CYS A 1008 23.12 -19.58 3.52
C CYS A 1008 23.20 -20.95 4.20
N LYS A 1009 24.37 -21.59 4.15
CA LYS A 1009 24.58 -22.99 4.56
C LYS A 1009 24.37 -23.28 6.06
N LYS A 1010 23.78 -22.34 6.80
CA LYS A 1010 23.31 -22.45 8.18
C LYS A 1010 22.55 -21.16 8.52
N MET A 1011 21.25 -21.13 8.27
CA MET A 1011 20.34 -20.43 9.16
C MET A 1011 19.71 -21.54 10.00
N GLU A 1012 19.98 -21.54 11.31
CA GLU A 1012 19.01 -22.10 12.25
C GLU A 1012 17.77 -21.23 12.04
N MET A 1013 16.81 -21.76 11.27
CA MET A 1013 15.55 -21.09 10.99
C MET A 1013 14.66 -21.35 12.20
N ILE A 1014 14.14 -20.24 12.73
CA ILE A 1014 13.26 -20.09 13.90
C ILE A 1014 14.04 -19.92 15.20
#